data_AF-A0A1F8Q9D8-F1
#
_entry.id   AF-A0A1F8Q9D8-F1
#
_cell.length_a   1.000
_cell.length_b   1.000
_cell.length_c   1.000
_cell.angle_alpha   90.00
_cell.angle_beta   90.00
_cell.angle_gamma   90.00
#
_symmetry.space_group_name_H-M   'P 1'
#
loop_
_entity.id
_entity.type
_entity.pdbx_description
1 polymer ?
#
loop_
_entity_poly.entity_id
_entity_poly.type
_entity_poly.pdbx_seq_one_letter_code
_entity_poly.pdbx_strand_id
1 'polypeptide(L)'
;MPVLFPFLPFPIPAATQPLSRFLPLFPDGLVTSWLTENLPQGSLVLDPFGSQPRLAVEAAQLGYRVLVACNNPIERFLLELAAHPLKRDELQAALADLSVIMKGEERIEAHIRSLYYTECTNCGERIEAQAFIWERETERIQERIYECPFCNDSGTRPANQADMENAAPFKKGGLNWFRAIERVTPKDDPDRTHAEEALETYTPRAVYALVSLINVLDRFPAVRQREMRALLLAAFEQANSLWSFTTVRERPRQLKTSPFYFEKNIWLALEESIDHWTGTEHAVQNLPLTEWPVPPPETGGICLFPGPVRLLAEQWKRKQSESFTIRAILAALPRPNQAYWTLSALWAGWLWSQEATAVFKSVLRRHRYDWQWHSAALASAFESLNNLVDTDTQFWVNIGECEPGFLAAALVAAELANFDLDGLGLREEVDQAQVRWRVTGRHSSRETRSETETLEKLRAACQVSAVEHLESRMEPASFGQLFAATLAGLVKDWDFQPALPAAPMEKLSSLQAAANQAFNNRRVFERLGATEKSAETGQWWLTSGSRTFSPSEEDESYSLSDRVEMSVVRSLIRSPGGSFEQIDLETCREFDGLFTPNRDLVLECLTSYGLPADPTGSAWKLRSEEDPASRRADLKSISNLVRMIGGNLSLEVNEVEYPDVGEPAQPPVQWRDQHGKIVYTFFFLASTTCSKLVASRSSASSRDFSPLIDSPKRNVIVIPGSRSRLMLFKLEEDLHLKRAIISRWLILKFRLVHRLADNLGYDLSQLQKLFDLDPLAYQDPQLPLF
;
A
#
# COMPACT_ATOMS: atom_id res chain seq x y z
N MET A 1 21.82 18.32 -4.44
CA MET A 1 20.34 18.37 -4.50
C MET A 1 19.87 16.99 -4.91
N PRO A 2 18.98 16.32 -4.17
CA PRO A 2 18.47 15.03 -4.60
C PRO A 2 17.68 15.21 -5.89
N VAL A 3 17.76 14.23 -6.78
CA VAL A 3 17.00 14.21 -8.03
C VAL A 3 15.51 14.16 -7.66
N LEU A 4 14.71 15.08 -8.18
CA LEU A 4 13.27 15.12 -7.96
C LEU A 4 12.66 13.78 -8.38
N PHE A 5 12.07 13.05 -7.44
CA PHE A 5 11.39 11.77 -7.70
C PHE A 5 10.02 11.78 -7.05
N PRO A 6 9.01 12.31 -7.76
CA PRO A 6 7.66 12.40 -7.22
C PRO A 6 7.03 11.01 -7.18
N PHE A 7 6.32 10.72 -6.09
CA PHE A 7 5.46 9.55 -6.04
C PHE A 7 4.30 9.77 -7.01
N LEU A 8 4.00 8.79 -7.87
CA LEU A 8 2.91 8.88 -8.84
C LEU A 8 1.66 8.19 -8.25
N PRO A 9 0.63 8.92 -7.79
CA PRO A 9 -0.46 8.38 -7.00
C PRO A 9 -1.58 7.76 -7.85
N PHE A 10 -1.21 6.94 -8.83
CA PHE A 10 -2.18 6.25 -9.66
C PHE A 10 -2.98 5.21 -8.86
N PRO A 11 -4.26 4.98 -9.22
CA PRO A 11 -5.11 4.03 -8.51
C PRO A 11 -4.67 2.59 -8.77
N ILE A 12 -4.79 1.75 -7.75
CA ILE A 12 -4.67 0.30 -7.89
C ILE A 12 -6.02 -0.21 -8.42
N PRO A 13 -6.06 -0.95 -9.54
CA PRO A 13 -7.31 -1.48 -10.07
C PRO A 13 -7.96 -2.45 -9.09
N ALA A 14 -9.29 -2.50 -9.11
CA ALA A 14 -10.03 -3.48 -8.32
C ALA A 14 -9.60 -4.91 -8.70
N ALA A 15 -9.41 -5.75 -7.69
CA ALA A 15 -8.98 -7.15 -7.79
C ALA A 15 -10.08 -8.04 -8.42
N THR A 16 -10.35 -7.83 -9.70
CA THR A 16 -11.41 -8.51 -10.48
C THR A 16 -10.91 -9.74 -11.21
N GLN A 17 -9.60 -9.82 -11.47
CA GLN A 17 -8.98 -10.94 -12.16
C GLN A 17 -8.64 -12.08 -11.19
N PRO A 18 -8.69 -13.35 -11.64
CA PRO A 18 -8.25 -14.49 -10.84
C PRO A 18 -6.80 -14.31 -10.36
N LEU A 19 -6.51 -14.85 -9.16
CA LEU A 19 -5.19 -14.77 -8.51
C LEU A 19 -4.71 -13.37 -8.12
N SER A 20 -5.48 -12.31 -8.35
CA SER A 20 -5.13 -10.93 -7.97
C SER A 20 -4.77 -10.74 -6.49
N ARG A 21 -5.32 -11.58 -5.59
CA ARG A 21 -4.97 -11.59 -4.16
C ARG A 21 -3.53 -12.01 -3.85
N PHE A 22 -2.83 -12.61 -4.82
CA PHE A 22 -1.45 -13.08 -4.68
C PHE A 22 -0.43 -12.23 -5.46
N LEU A 23 -0.85 -11.61 -6.57
CA LEU A 23 0.04 -10.80 -7.41
C LEU A 23 0.39 -9.47 -6.74
N PRO A 24 1.60 -8.91 -6.93
CA PRO A 24 1.98 -7.61 -6.38
C PRO A 24 0.95 -6.53 -6.76
N LEU A 25 0.56 -5.70 -5.79
CA LEU A 25 -0.29 -4.55 -6.06
C LEU A 25 0.45 -3.58 -6.98
N PHE A 26 -0.19 -3.19 -8.09
CA PHE A 26 0.43 -2.38 -9.11
C PHE A 26 -0.57 -1.36 -9.68
N PRO A 27 -0.26 -0.05 -9.63
CA PRO A 27 -1.13 0.99 -10.17
C PRO A 27 -1.21 0.98 -11.71
N ASP A 28 -2.40 1.22 -12.27
CA ASP A 28 -2.57 1.41 -13.70
C ASP A 28 -2.10 2.82 -14.10
N GLY A 29 -1.32 2.97 -15.18
CA GLY A 29 -0.82 4.27 -15.65
C GLY A 29 0.59 4.62 -15.14
N LEU A 30 1.11 3.85 -14.19
CA LEU A 30 2.44 4.07 -13.62
C LEU A 30 3.54 3.86 -14.67
N VAL A 31 3.45 2.78 -15.45
CA VAL A 31 4.42 2.48 -16.51
C VAL A 31 4.31 3.51 -17.63
N THR A 32 3.10 3.96 -17.93
CA THR A 32 2.84 5.01 -18.92
C THR A 32 3.60 6.29 -18.57
N SER A 33 3.48 6.79 -17.34
CA SER A 33 4.19 7.99 -16.91
C SER A 33 5.71 7.77 -16.90
N TRP A 34 6.20 6.64 -16.38
CA TRP A 34 7.64 6.34 -16.40
C TRP A 34 8.23 6.31 -17.82
N LEU A 35 7.56 5.66 -18.77
CA LEU A 35 8.11 5.46 -20.10
C LEU A 35 7.95 6.70 -20.99
N THR A 36 6.75 7.30 -21.04
CA THR A 36 6.46 8.41 -21.97
C THR A 36 7.25 9.68 -21.65
N GLU A 37 7.57 9.90 -20.37
CA GLU A 37 8.36 11.06 -19.93
C GLU A 37 9.88 10.87 -20.13
N ASN A 38 10.36 9.62 -20.26
CA ASN A 38 11.80 9.33 -20.18
C ASN A 38 12.39 8.58 -21.39
N LEU A 39 11.59 7.85 -22.18
CA LEU A 39 12.09 7.00 -23.26
C LEU A 39 11.28 7.14 -24.55
N PRO A 40 11.94 7.13 -25.73
CA PRO A 40 11.23 7.11 -27.00
C PRO A 40 10.50 5.77 -27.19
N GLN A 41 9.33 5.84 -27.82
CA GLN A 41 8.54 4.67 -28.22
C GLN A 41 9.38 3.68 -29.06
N GLY A 42 9.08 2.39 -28.98
CA GLY A 42 9.85 1.33 -29.65
C GLY A 42 11.15 0.94 -28.92
N SER A 43 11.51 1.62 -27.82
CA SER A 43 12.63 1.20 -26.97
C SER A 43 12.40 -0.21 -26.39
N LEU A 44 13.49 -0.97 -26.23
CA LEU A 44 13.48 -2.26 -25.53
C LEU A 44 13.60 -2.02 -24.03
N VAL A 45 12.64 -2.54 -23.26
CA VAL A 45 12.63 -2.50 -21.79
C VAL A 45 12.60 -3.92 -21.23
N LEU A 46 13.13 -4.11 -20.02
CA LEU A 46 13.21 -5.40 -19.35
C LEU A 46 12.32 -5.45 -18.10
N ASP A 47 11.45 -6.45 -18.00
CA ASP A 47 10.88 -6.93 -16.74
C ASP A 47 11.63 -8.20 -16.29
N PRO A 48 12.43 -8.13 -15.22
CA PRO A 48 13.26 -9.26 -14.79
C PRO A 48 12.54 -10.31 -13.94
N PHE A 49 11.30 -10.03 -13.52
CA PHE A 49 10.57 -10.92 -12.62
C PHE A 49 9.30 -11.49 -13.26
N GLY A 50 8.63 -10.74 -14.14
CA GLY A 50 7.36 -11.15 -14.75
C GLY A 50 6.26 -11.41 -13.72
N SER A 51 6.39 -10.82 -12.53
CA SER A 51 5.53 -11.06 -11.36
C SER A 51 4.16 -10.38 -11.47
N GLN A 52 4.04 -9.39 -12.36
CA GLN A 52 2.82 -8.63 -12.58
C GLN A 52 2.59 -8.43 -14.08
N PRO A 53 1.69 -9.21 -14.71
CA PRO A 53 1.37 -9.10 -16.13
C PRO A 53 1.02 -7.69 -16.62
N ARG A 54 0.34 -6.90 -15.77
CA ARG A 54 -0.09 -5.54 -16.11
C ARG A 54 1.06 -4.63 -16.50
N LEU A 55 2.22 -4.76 -15.84
CA LEU A 55 3.40 -3.97 -16.13
C LEU A 55 3.86 -4.15 -17.58
N ALA A 56 3.97 -5.40 -18.02
CA ALA A 56 4.41 -5.74 -19.37
C ALA A 56 3.36 -5.37 -20.43
N VAL A 57 2.08 -5.61 -20.14
CA VAL A 57 0.96 -5.27 -21.03
C VAL A 57 0.86 -3.76 -21.23
N GLU A 58 0.94 -2.97 -20.16
CA GLU A 58 0.88 -1.50 -20.23
C GLU A 58 2.03 -0.94 -21.08
N ALA A 59 3.27 -1.39 -20.85
CA ALA A 59 4.42 -1.00 -21.67
C ALA A 59 4.24 -1.39 -23.16
N ALA A 60 3.78 -2.60 -23.43
CA ALA A 60 3.60 -3.10 -24.80
C ALA A 60 2.49 -2.35 -25.56
N GLN A 61 1.39 -1.99 -24.89
CA GLN A 61 0.29 -1.19 -25.47
C GLN A 61 0.73 0.20 -25.90
N LEU A 62 1.71 0.78 -25.19
CA LEU A 62 2.32 2.06 -25.55
C LEU A 62 3.31 1.94 -26.72
N GLY A 63 3.50 0.74 -27.27
CA GLY A 63 4.41 0.49 -28.40
C GLY A 63 5.87 0.28 -28.00
N TYR A 64 6.15 -0.08 -26.75
CA TYR A 64 7.48 -0.52 -26.33
C TYR A 64 7.67 -2.00 -26.58
N ARG A 65 8.93 -2.41 -26.77
CA ARG A 65 9.32 -3.81 -26.85
C ARG A 65 9.69 -4.27 -25.45
N VAL A 66 9.01 -5.28 -24.92
CA VAL A 66 9.18 -5.71 -23.52
C VAL A 66 9.80 -7.10 -23.51
N LEU A 67 11.00 -7.23 -22.95
CA LEU A 67 11.58 -8.53 -22.63
C LEU A 67 11.18 -8.90 -21.21
N VAL A 68 10.55 -10.06 -21.02
CA VAL A 68 10.08 -10.50 -19.70
C VAL A 68 10.77 -11.80 -19.32
N ALA A 69 11.54 -11.80 -18.23
CA ALA A 69 12.04 -13.01 -17.61
C ALA A 69 11.03 -13.49 -16.56
N CYS A 70 10.41 -14.64 -16.80
CA CYS A 70 9.38 -15.17 -15.90
C CYS A 70 9.63 -16.66 -15.62
N ASN A 71 10.00 -16.95 -14.37
CA ASN A 71 10.32 -18.32 -13.96
C ASN A 71 9.07 -19.13 -13.57
N ASN A 72 8.05 -18.49 -13.00
CA ASN A 72 6.85 -19.15 -12.51
C ASN A 72 5.91 -19.50 -13.70
N PRO A 73 5.59 -20.78 -13.96
CA PRO A 73 4.70 -21.17 -15.06
C PRO A 73 3.30 -20.55 -14.97
N ILE A 74 2.79 -20.31 -13.76
CA ILE A 74 1.47 -19.68 -13.55
C ILE A 74 1.52 -18.21 -13.96
N GLU A 75 2.54 -17.46 -13.56
CA GLU A 75 2.72 -16.06 -13.96
C GLU A 75 2.93 -15.92 -15.48
N ARG A 76 3.64 -16.86 -16.11
CA ARG A 76 3.75 -16.93 -17.58
C ARG A 76 2.40 -17.07 -18.25
N PHE A 77 1.59 -18.00 -17.76
CA PHE A 77 0.25 -18.20 -18.30
C PHE A 77 -0.64 -16.98 -18.06
N LEU A 78 -0.55 -16.33 -16.90
CA LEU A 78 -1.26 -15.08 -16.64
C LEU A 78 -0.82 -13.95 -17.58
N LEU A 79 0.47 -13.86 -17.91
CA LEU A 79 0.99 -12.92 -18.90
C LEU A 79 0.46 -13.22 -20.31
N GLU A 80 0.39 -14.49 -20.70
CA GLU A 80 -0.21 -14.91 -21.97
C GLU A 80 -1.70 -14.55 -22.04
N LEU A 81 -2.46 -14.75 -20.95
CA LEU A 81 -3.87 -14.38 -20.85
C LEU A 81 -4.05 -12.86 -20.86
N ALA A 82 -3.15 -12.10 -20.23
CA ALA A 82 -3.21 -10.64 -20.22
C ALA A 82 -2.85 -10.04 -21.58
N ALA A 83 -1.90 -10.63 -22.31
CA ALA A 83 -1.52 -10.21 -23.66
C ALA A 83 -2.55 -10.60 -24.73
N HIS A 84 -3.24 -11.73 -24.53
CA HIS A 84 -4.29 -12.25 -25.40
C HIS A 84 -5.55 -12.57 -24.59
N PRO A 85 -6.36 -11.58 -24.20
CA PRO A 85 -7.55 -11.79 -23.38
C PRO A 85 -8.52 -12.82 -23.97
N LEU A 86 -9.11 -13.63 -23.10
CA LEU A 86 -10.13 -14.61 -23.47
C LEU A 86 -11.49 -13.93 -23.64
N LYS A 87 -12.26 -14.34 -24.64
CA LYS A 87 -13.63 -13.85 -24.81
C LYS A 87 -14.62 -14.69 -24.02
N ARG A 88 -15.75 -14.08 -23.64
CA ARG A 88 -16.82 -14.74 -22.88
C ARG A 88 -17.38 -15.96 -23.61
N ASP A 89 -17.62 -15.83 -24.90
CA ASP A 89 -18.11 -16.89 -25.80
C ASP A 89 -17.10 -18.04 -25.97
N GLU A 90 -15.79 -17.77 -25.96
CA GLU A 90 -14.75 -18.80 -25.99
C GLU A 90 -14.74 -19.63 -24.70
N LEU A 91 -14.82 -18.96 -23.55
CA LEU A 91 -14.90 -19.60 -22.23
C LEU A 91 -16.19 -20.40 -22.03
N GLN A 92 -17.33 -19.84 -22.43
CA GLN A 92 -18.63 -20.52 -22.40
C GLN A 92 -18.62 -21.78 -23.27
N ALA A 93 -18.05 -21.70 -24.47
CA ALA A 93 -17.92 -22.87 -25.34
C ALA A 93 -16.99 -23.93 -24.74
N ALA A 94 -15.87 -23.54 -24.15
CA ALA A 94 -14.97 -24.47 -23.45
C ALA A 94 -15.67 -25.15 -22.26
N LEU A 95 -16.46 -24.41 -21.47
CA LEU A 95 -17.21 -24.99 -20.36
C LEU A 95 -18.33 -25.94 -20.85
N ALA A 96 -19.02 -25.58 -21.94
CA ALA A 96 -20.02 -26.43 -22.57
C ALA A 96 -19.39 -27.74 -23.10
N ASP A 97 -18.24 -27.67 -23.76
CA ASP A 97 -17.50 -28.84 -24.23
C ASP A 97 -17.06 -29.74 -23.05
N LEU A 98 -16.70 -29.14 -21.92
CA LEU A 98 -16.38 -29.88 -20.69
C LEU A 98 -17.62 -30.58 -20.12
N SER A 99 -18.76 -29.90 -20.08
CA SER A 99 -19.99 -30.38 -19.43
C SER A 99 -20.51 -31.72 -19.96
N VAL A 100 -20.29 -32.00 -21.24
CA VAL A 100 -20.80 -33.20 -21.92
C VAL A 100 -19.88 -34.42 -21.82
N ILE A 101 -18.67 -34.26 -21.24
CA ILE A 101 -17.75 -35.39 -21.05
C ILE A 101 -18.37 -36.41 -20.10
N MET A 102 -18.34 -37.68 -20.51
CA MET A 102 -18.85 -38.77 -19.69
C MET A 102 -17.86 -39.17 -18.59
N LYS A 103 -18.37 -39.35 -17.38
CA LYS A 103 -17.67 -39.94 -16.24
C LYS A 103 -18.48 -41.13 -15.72
N GLY A 104 -18.08 -42.34 -16.13
CA GLY A 104 -18.92 -43.51 -15.93
C GLY A 104 -20.15 -43.44 -16.83
N GLU A 105 -21.34 -43.49 -16.24
CA GLU A 105 -22.63 -43.47 -16.96
C GLU A 105 -23.29 -42.09 -17.00
N GLU A 106 -22.72 -41.07 -16.36
CA GLU A 106 -23.27 -39.72 -16.29
C GLU A 106 -22.32 -38.66 -16.88
N ARG A 107 -22.87 -37.47 -17.14
CA ARG A 107 -22.09 -36.30 -17.58
C ARG A 107 -21.29 -35.73 -16.42
N ILE A 108 -20.08 -35.23 -16.70
CA ILE A 108 -19.18 -34.70 -15.68
C ILE A 108 -19.77 -33.48 -14.96
N GLU A 109 -20.54 -32.63 -15.64
CA GLU A 109 -21.25 -31.52 -14.99
C GLU A 109 -22.19 -32.02 -13.90
N ALA A 110 -23.14 -32.89 -14.29
CA ALA A 110 -24.13 -33.44 -13.37
C ALA A 110 -23.46 -34.14 -12.18
N HIS A 111 -22.38 -34.88 -12.46
CA HIS A 111 -21.59 -35.54 -11.44
C HIS A 111 -20.94 -34.55 -10.46
N ILE A 112 -20.23 -33.54 -10.94
CA ILE A 112 -19.53 -32.57 -10.08
C ILE A 112 -20.53 -31.74 -9.26
N ARG A 113 -21.62 -31.27 -9.88
CA ARG A 113 -22.72 -30.57 -9.18
C ARG A 113 -23.32 -31.44 -8.07
N SER A 114 -23.41 -32.75 -8.31
CA SER A 114 -23.98 -33.67 -7.31
C SER A 114 -23.22 -33.75 -5.99
N LEU A 115 -21.92 -33.45 -6.03
CA LEU A 115 -21.05 -33.38 -4.85
C LEU A 115 -21.46 -32.26 -3.87
N TYR A 116 -22.24 -31.30 -4.34
CA TYR A 116 -22.66 -30.10 -3.62
C TYR A 116 -24.18 -30.03 -3.40
N TYR A 117 -24.91 -31.11 -3.65
CA TYR A 117 -26.33 -31.14 -3.34
C TYR A 117 -26.58 -31.12 -1.83
N THR A 118 -27.62 -30.38 -1.45
CA THR A 118 -28.15 -30.19 -0.10
C THR A 118 -29.69 -30.10 -0.16
N GLU A 119 -30.34 -29.89 0.99
CA GLU A 119 -31.78 -29.71 1.10
C GLU A 119 -32.10 -28.27 1.52
N CYS A 120 -33.13 -27.68 0.91
CA CYS A 120 -33.62 -26.38 1.34
C CYS A 120 -34.19 -26.47 2.77
N THR A 121 -33.73 -25.58 3.65
CA THR A 121 -34.20 -25.47 5.04
C THR A 121 -35.69 -25.07 5.11
N ASN A 122 -36.20 -24.35 4.11
CA ASN A 122 -37.58 -23.89 4.07
C ASN A 122 -38.54 -24.90 3.43
N CYS A 123 -38.26 -25.37 2.21
CA CYS A 123 -39.19 -26.23 1.45
C CYS A 123 -38.78 -27.71 1.39
N GLY A 124 -37.59 -28.09 1.86
CA GLY A 124 -37.11 -29.48 1.85
C GLY A 124 -36.65 -30.00 0.48
N GLU A 125 -36.83 -29.22 -0.59
CA GLU A 125 -36.40 -29.63 -1.93
C GLU A 125 -34.88 -29.80 -2.03
N ARG A 126 -34.45 -30.76 -2.86
CA ARG A 126 -33.03 -30.97 -3.17
C ARG A 126 -32.53 -29.83 -4.06
N ILE A 127 -31.51 -29.14 -3.58
CA ILE A 127 -30.91 -27.97 -4.23
C ILE A 127 -29.38 -28.07 -4.24
N GLU A 128 -28.73 -27.13 -4.89
CA GLU A 128 -27.28 -27.02 -4.94
C GLU A 128 -26.78 -25.96 -3.93
N ALA A 129 -25.79 -26.32 -3.12
CA ALA A 129 -25.09 -25.35 -2.28
C ALA A 129 -24.10 -24.55 -3.12
N GLN A 130 -24.04 -23.23 -2.87
CA GLN A 130 -23.01 -22.35 -3.38
C GLN A 130 -21.67 -22.60 -2.68
N ALA A 131 -21.72 -22.79 -1.35
CA ALA A 131 -20.55 -23.13 -0.54
C ALA A 131 -20.95 -23.83 0.76
N PHE A 132 -20.01 -24.56 1.33
CA PHE A 132 -20.06 -25.09 2.69
C PHE A 132 -19.02 -24.38 3.57
N ILE A 133 -19.33 -24.16 4.85
CA ILE A 133 -18.42 -23.56 5.81
C ILE A 133 -17.97 -24.65 6.77
N TRP A 134 -16.67 -24.92 6.77
CA TRP A 134 -16.04 -25.95 7.60
C TRP A 134 -15.42 -25.34 8.85
N GLU A 135 -15.55 -26.06 9.97
CA GLU A 135 -14.75 -25.85 11.16
C GLU A 135 -13.52 -26.75 11.12
N ARG A 136 -12.34 -26.12 11.13
CA ARG A 136 -11.05 -26.80 10.95
C ARG A 136 -10.74 -27.81 12.07
N GLU A 137 -11.11 -27.53 13.31
CA GLU A 137 -10.72 -28.36 14.46
C GLU A 137 -11.55 -29.65 14.56
N THR A 138 -12.85 -29.56 14.27
CA THR A 138 -13.75 -30.71 14.32
C THR A 138 -13.85 -31.45 12.99
N GLU A 139 -13.31 -30.88 11.91
CA GLU A 139 -13.48 -31.36 10.52
C GLU A 139 -14.97 -31.59 10.19
N ARG A 140 -15.82 -30.59 10.50
CA ARG A 140 -17.26 -30.64 10.26
C ARG A 140 -17.74 -29.44 9.46
N ILE A 141 -18.74 -29.68 8.61
CA ILE A 141 -19.51 -28.63 7.98
C ILE A 141 -20.45 -28.05 9.05
N GLN A 142 -20.31 -26.76 9.33
CA GLN A 142 -21.15 -26.03 10.29
C GLN A 142 -22.33 -25.37 9.60
N GLU A 143 -22.06 -24.75 8.45
CA GLU A 143 -23.06 -23.97 7.72
C GLU A 143 -22.96 -24.25 6.21
N ARG A 144 -24.03 -23.93 5.50
CA ARG A 144 -24.16 -23.99 4.04
C ARG A 144 -24.72 -22.67 3.53
N ILE A 145 -24.31 -22.28 2.34
CA ILE A 145 -24.82 -21.11 1.64
C ILE A 145 -25.50 -21.60 0.37
N TYR A 146 -26.73 -21.18 0.14
CA TYR A 146 -27.47 -21.51 -1.07
C TYR A 146 -28.48 -20.43 -1.42
N GLU A 147 -29.03 -20.54 -2.63
CA GLU A 147 -30.24 -19.87 -3.08
C GLU A 147 -31.19 -20.92 -3.65
N CYS A 148 -32.39 -21.05 -3.06
CA CYS A 148 -33.34 -22.08 -3.45
C CYS A 148 -34.19 -21.61 -4.65
N PRO A 149 -34.13 -22.26 -5.81
CA PRO A 149 -34.89 -21.86 -7.00
C PRO A 149 -36.40 -22.15 -6.88
N PHE A 150 -36.83 -22.89 -5.86
CA PHE A 150 -38.24 -23.29 -5.67
C PHE A 150 -39.01 -22.37 -4.73
N CYS A 151 -38.35 -21.80 -3.72
CA CYS A 151 -39.00 -20.98 -2.69
C CYS A 151 -38.29 -19.66 -2.38
N ASN A 152 -37.20 -19.33 -3.09
CA ASN A 152 -36.37 -18.13 -2.92
C ASN A 152 -35.73 -17.96 -1.53
N ASP A 153 -35.69 -19.02 -0.70
CA ASP A 153 -34.89 -18.99 0.53
C ASP A 153 -33.40 -18.92 0.17
N SER A 154 -32.68 -17.96 0.75
CA SER A 154 -31.28 -17.71 0.41
C SER A 154 -30.41 -17.26 1.59
N GLY A 155 -29.11 -17.43 1.43
CA GLY A 155 -28.08 -17.02 2.39
C GLY A 155 -27.56 -18.19 3.23
N THR A 156 -26.91 -17.86 4.35
CA THR A 156 -26.27 -18.84 5.23
C THR A 156 -27.31 -19.57 6.09
N ARG A 157 -27.24 -20.90 6.12
CA ARG A 157 -28.11 -21.79 6.91
C ARG A 157 -27.27 -22.85 7.62
N PRO A 158 -27.74 -23.40 8.76
CA PRO A 158 -27.08 -24.53 9.41
C PRO A 158 -26.96 -25.74 8.47
N ALA A 159 -25.83 -26.44 8.54
CA ALA A 159 -25.67 -27.70 7.86
C ALA A 159 -26.57 -28.79 8.47
N ASN A 160 -26.95 -29.77 7.65
CA ASN A 160 -27.69 -30.96 8.10
C ASN A 160 -26.83 -32.23 8.01
N GLN A 161 -27.38 -33.33 8.50
CA GLN A 161 -26.70 -34.63 8.49
C GLN A 161 -26.40 -35.12 7.07
N ALA A 162 -27.27 -34.85 6.10
CA ALA A 162 -27.08 -35.23 4.70
C ALA A 162 -25.87 -34.51 4.05
N ASP A 163 -25.56 -33.27 4.45
CA ASP A 163 -24.39 -32.54 3.97
C ASP A 163 -23.09 -33.25 4.34
N MET A 164 -23.00 -33.73 5.60
CA MET A 164 -21.86 -34.50 6.09
C MET A 164 -21.77 -35.86 5.42
N GLU A 165 -22.89 -36.54 5.21
CA GLU A 165 -22.95 -37.83 4.52
C GLU A 165 -22.53 -37.73 3.05
N ASN A 166 -22.85 -36.62 2.38
CA ASN A 166 -22.41 -36.36 1.01
C ASN A 166 -20.89 -36.13 0.92
N ALA A 167 -20.28 -35.52 1.94
CA ALA A 167 -18.83 -35.29 2.00
C ALA A 167 -18.02 -36.53 2.46
N ALA A 168 -18.60 -37.40 3.29
CA ALA A 168 -17.93 -38.54 3.93
C ALA A 168 -17.21 -39.56 3.00
N PRO A 169 -17.67 -39.83 1.76
CA PRO A 169 -16.99 -40.78 0.87
C PRO A 169 -15.58 -40.35 0.46
N PHE A 170 -15.29 -39.06 0.51
CA PHE A 170 -14.02 -38.48 0.05
C PHE A 170 -13.03 -38.40 1.21
N LYS A 171 -11.88 -39.06 1.07
CA LYS A 171 -10.86 -39.15 2.13
C LYS A 171 -9.49 -38.73 1.63
N LYS A 172 -8.70 -38.15 2.54
CA LYS A 172 -7.26 -37.97 2.35
C LYS A 172 -6.63 -39.34 2.09
N GLY A 173 -5.68 -39.41 1.15
CA GLY A 173 -5.05 -40.68 0.75
C GLY A 173 -5.93 -41.60 -0.13
N GLY A 174 -7.02 -41.10 -0.72
CA GLY A 174 -7.74 -41.81 -1.77
C GLY A 174 -7.00 -41.83 -3.13
N LEU A 175 -7.52 -42.55 -4.13
CA LEU A 175 -6.91 -42.65 -5.45
C LEU A 175 -6.69 -41.27 -6.12
N ASN A 176 -7.70 -40.41 -6.11
CA ASN A 176 -7.59 -39.06 -6.70
C ASN A 176 -6.62 -38.18 -5.92
N TRP A 177 -6.50 -38.37 -4.60
CA TRP A 177 -5.52 -37.69 -3.77
C TRP A 177 -4.09 -38.05 -4.20
N PHE A 178 -3.79 -39.35 -4.32
CA PHE A 178 -2.46 -39.78 -4.79
C PHE A 178 -2.17 -39.34 -6.22
N ARG A 179 -3.16 -39.41 -7.12
CA ARG A 179 -3.01 -38.90 -8.49
C ARG A 179 -2.71 -37.40 -8.53
N ALA A 180 -3.35 -36.61 -7.67
CA ALA A 180 -3.07 -35.16 -7.58
C ALA A 180 -1.62 -34.89 -7.22
N ILE A 181 -1.07 -35.64 -6.25
CA ILE A 181 0.33 -35.51 -5.80
C ILE A 181 1.30 -36.01 -6.86
N GLU A 182 1.03 -37.17 -7.47
CA GLU A 182 1.92 -37.78 -8.47
C GLU A 182 2.11 -36.94 -9.73
N ARG A 183 1.15 -36.05 -10.06
CA ARG A 183 1.31 -35.06 -11.14
C ARG A 183 2.35 -33.99 -10.82
N VAL A 184 2.72 -33.82 -9.56
CA VAL A 184 3.64 -32.78 -9.07
C VAL A 184 4.96 -33.42 -8.65
N THR A 185 4.88 -34.49 -7.86
CA THR A 185 6.02 -35.21 -7.26
C THR A 185 5.79 -36.73 -7.31
N PRO A 186 6.67 -37.51 -7.96
CA PRO A 186 6.66 -38.97 -7.92
C PRO A 186 6.73 -39.56 -6.50
N LYS A 187 6.57 -40.88 -6.38
CA LYS A 187 6.54 -41.59 -5.09
C LYS A 187 7.82 -41.41 -4.27
N ASP A 188 8.98 -41.49 -4.92
CA ASP A 188 10.28 -41.46 -4.24
C ASP A 188 10.90 -40.05 -4.24
N ASP A 189 10.09 -39.03 -4.50
CA ASP A 189 10.54 -37.66 -4.61
C ASP A 189 10.74 -37.04 -3.21
N PRO A 190 11.90 -36.45 -2.89
CA PRO A 190 12.15 -35.83 -1.58
C PRO A 190 11.23 -34.64 -1.30
N ASP A 191 10.65 -34.04 -2.34
CA ASP A 191 9.75 -32.88 -2.21
C ASP A 191 8.29 -33.27 -2.07
N ARG A 192 7.97 -34.58 -2.04
CA ARG A 192 6.59 -35.09 -1.97
C ARG A 192 5.84 -34.60 -0.73
N THR A 193 6.49 -34.55 0.43
CA THR A 193 5.88 -34.05 1.67
C THR A 193 5.39 -32.60 1.51
N HIS A 194 6.15 -31.76 0.82
CA HIS A 194 5.77 -30.36 0.59
C HIS A 194 4.59 -30.22 -0.39
N ALA A 195 4.50 -31.11 -1.38
CA ALA A 195 3.34 -31.17 -2.27
C ALA A 195 2.10 -31.68 -1.53
N GLU A 196 2.27 -32.59 -0.57
CA GLU A 196 1.19 -33.05 0.32
C GLU A 196 0.67 -31.91 1.21
N GLU A 197 1.54 -31.14 1.85
CA GLU A 197 1.17 -29.94 2.63
C GLU A 197 0.39 -28.92 1.80
N ALA A 198 0.79 -28.71 0.53
CA ALA A 198 0.06 -27.84 -0.39
C ALA A 198 -1.36 -28.38 -0.65
N LEU A 199 -1.49 -29.69 -0.88
CA LEU A 199 -2.75 -30.36 -1.15
C LEU A 199 -3.69 -30.36 0.06
N GLU A 200 -3.15 -30.34 1.28
CA GLU A 200 -3.93 -30.25 2.52
C GLU A 200 -4.72 -28.94 2.66
N THR A 201 -4.43 -27.93 1.84
CA THR A 201 -5.27 -26.73 1.71
C THR A 201 -6.55 -26.95 0.89
N TYR A 202 -6.86 -28.18 0.48
CA TYR A 202 -8.10 -28.53 -0.20
C TYR A 202 -8.86 -29.59 0.60
N THR A 203 -10.19 -29.51 0.59
CA THR A 203 -11.01 -30.61 1.11
C THR A 203 -10.84 -31.85 0.22
N PRO A 204 -10.95 -33.08 0.76
CA PRO A 204 -10.86 -34.29 -0.05
C PRO A 204 -11.88 -34.32 -1.21
N ARG A 205 -13.08 -33.76 -0.98
CA ARG A 205 -14.13 -33.63 -1.99
C ARG A 205 -13.74 -32.65 -3.10
N ALA A 206 -13.17 -31.49 -2.77
CA ALA A 206 -12.66 -30.56 -3.77
C ALA A 206 -11.52 -31.17 -4.60
N VAL A 207 -10.57 -31.87 -3.98
CA VAL A 207 -9.49 -32.59 -4.70
C VAL A 207 -10.07 -33.61 -5.66
N TYR A 208 -11.06 -34.39 -5.22
CA TYR A 208 -11.74 -35.35 -6.08
C TYR A 208 -12.36 -34.69 -7.31
N ALA A 209 -13.07 -33.57 -7.12
CA ALA A 209 -13.72 -32.82 -8.19
C ALA A 209 -12.69 -32.26 -9.19
N LEU A 210 -11.68 -31.53 -8.69
CA LEU A 210 -10.64 -30.92 -9.50
C LEU A 210 -9.84 -31.94 -10.32
N VAL A 211 -9.40 -33.03 -9.69
CA VAL A 211 -8.65 -34.09 -10.39
C VAL A 211 -9.49 -34.76 -11.46
N SER A 212 -10.80 -34.90 -11.24
CA SER A 212 -11.71 -35.45 -12.25
C SER A 212 -11.77 -34.57 -13.50
N LEU A 213 -11.75 -33.24 -13.33
CA LEU A 213 -11.74 -32.26 -14.41
C LEU A 213 -10.35 -32.18 -15.09
N ILE A 214 -9.27 -32.23 -14.31
CA ILE A 214 -7.90 -32.24 -14.85
C ILE A 214 -7.67 -33.44 -15.76
N ASN A 215 -8.16 -34.63 -15.39
CA ASN A 215 -7.93 -35.87 -16.15
C ASN A 215 -8.56 -35.90 -17.55
N VAL A 216 -9.45 -34.96 -17.87
CA VAL A 216 -10.08 -34.88 -19.19
C VAL A 216 -9.49 -33.77 -20.06
N LEU A 217 -8.61 -32.92 -19.51
CA LEU A 217 -8.02 -31.76 -20.19
C LEU A 217 -7.26 -32.15 -21.47
N ASP A 218 -6.46 -33.22 -21.40
CA ASP A 218 -5.62 -33.67 -22.53
C ASP A 218 -6.43 -34.25 -23.71
N ARG A 219 -7.76 -34.38 -23.57
CA ARG A 219 -8.66 -34.86 -24.64
C ARG A 219 -9.04 -33.77 -25.64
N PHE A 220 -8.80 -32.50 -25.30
CA PHE A 220 -9.22 -31.36 -26.09
C PHE A 220 -8.07 -30.81 -26.97
N PRO A 221 -8.37 -30.13 -28.09
CA PRO A 221 -7.34 -29.46 -28.89
C PRO A 221 -6.69 -28.30 -28.11
N ALA A 222 -5.49 -27.90 -28.50
CA ALA A 222 -4.67 -26.92 -27.76
C ALA A 222 -5.38 -25.59 -27.45
N VAL A 223 -6.17 -25.06 -28.40
CA VAL A 223 -6.99 -23.85 -28.22
C VAL A 223 -7.97 -24.04 -27.06
N ARG A 224 -8.77 -25.13 -27.10
CA ARG A 224 -9.70 -25.49 -26.02
C ARG A 224 -9.01 -25.77 -24.69
N GLN A 225 -7.83 -26.38 -24.72
CA GLN A 225 -7.04 -26.58 -23.49
C GLN A 225 -6.65 -25.25 -22.84
N ARG A 226 -6.34 -24.21 -23.62
CA ARG A 226 -6.00 -22.88 -23.08
C ARG A 226 -7.18 -22.29 -22.31
N GLU A 227 -8.36 -22.28 -22.91
CA GLU A 227 -9.59 -21.79 -22.27
C GLU A 227 -9.93 -22.60 -21.01
N MET A 228 -9.84 -23.93 -21.08
CA MET A 228 -10.08 -24.82 -19.94
C MET A 228 -9.05 -24.63 -18.82
N ARG A 229 -7.77 -24.43 -19.15
CA ARG A 229 -6.73 -24.14 -18.14
C ARG A 229 -7.02 -22.84 -17.42
N ALA A 230 -7.55 -21.82 -18.11
CA ALA A 230 -7.94 -20.55 -17.46
C ALA A 230 -9.11 -20.74 -16.49
N LEU A 231 -10.16 -21.48 -16.89
CA LEU A 231 -11.28 -21.82 -16.01
C LEU A 231 -10.81 -22.64 -14.79
N LEU A 232 -10.01 -23.69 -15.03
CA LEU A 232 -9.48 -24.55 -13.98
C LEU A 232 -8.56 -23.81 -13.01
N LEU A 233 -7.68 -22.94 -13.50
CA LEU A 233 -6.79 -22.15 -12.66
C LEU A 233 -7.59 -21.26 -11.68
N ALA A 234 -8.64 -20.61 -12.18
CA ALA A 234 -9.54 -19.85 -11.33
C ALA A 234 -10.25 -20.76 -10.31
N ALA A 235 -10.75 -21.93 -10.74
CA ALA A 235 -11.35 -22.89 -9.83
C ALA A 235 -10.37 -23.40 -8.75
N PHE A 236 -9.09 -23.61 -9.07
CA PHE A 236 -8.08 -24.03 -8.09
C PHE A 236 -7.87 -22.96 -7.01
N GLU A 237 -7.83 -21.69 -7.41
CA GLU A 237 -7.75 -20.54 -6.50
C GLU A 237 -8.98 -20.45 -5.60
N GLN A 238 -10.17 -20.68 -6.15
CA GLN A 238 -11.43 -20.59 -5.41
C GLN A 238 -11.68 -21.79 -4.47
N ALA A 239 -11.11 -22.96 -4.79
CA ALA A 239 -11.39 -24.22 -4.12
C ALA A 239 -10.55 -24.51 -2.86
N ASN A 240 -9.51 -23.72 -2.59
CA ASN A 240 -8.68 -23.93 -1.40
C ASN A 240 -9.31 -23.32 -0.14
N SER A 241 -8.99 -23.91 1.00
CA SER A 241 -9.43 -23.53 2.35
C SER A 241 -8.77 -22.25 2.89
N LEU A 242 -7.95 -21.56 2.10
CA LEU A 242 -7.42 -20.24 2.51
C LEU A 242 -8.47 -19.13 2.38
N TRP A 243 -9.65 -19.43 1.80
CA TRP A 243 -10.80 -18.54 1.85
C TRP A 243 -11.46 -18.61 3.23
N SER A 244 -11.19 -17.61 4.06
CA SER A 244 -11.79 -17.46 5.38
C SER A 244 -13.26 -17.00 5.30
N PHE A 245 -14.10 -17.54 6.17
CA PHE A 245 -15.48 -17.07 6.35
C PHE A 245 -15.57 -15.75 7.13
N THR A 246 -14.58 -15.47 7.97
CA THR A 246 -14.62 -14.35 8.93
C THR A 246 -13.95 -13.08 8.44
N THR A 247 -13.14 -13.14 7.37
CA THR A 247 -12.34 -12.03 6.87
C THR A 247 -12.65 -11.74 5.41
N VAL A 248 -13.00 -10.48 5.13
CA VAL A 248 -13.30 -10.01 3.77
C VAL A 248 -12.00 -9.69 3.04
N ARG A 249 -11.79 -10.30 1.86
CA ARG A 249 -10.66 -10.06 0.93
C ARG A 249 -9.27 -10.30 1.54
N GLU A 250 -8.98 -11.56 1.84
CA GLU A 250 -7.67 -11.99 2.37
C GLU A 250 -6.60 -12.11 1.26
N ARG A 251 -5.37 -11.65 1.53
CA ARG A 251 -4.17 -11.85 0.70
C ARG A 251 -3.22 -12.83 1.41
N PRO A 252 -3.45 -14.15 1.30
CA PRO A 252 -2.71 -15.12 2.08
C PRO A 252 -1.24 -15.18 1.65
N ARG A 253 -0.35 -15.15 2.65
CA ARG A 253 1.12 -15.20 2.50
C ARG A 253 1.71 -16.56 2.89
N GLN A 254 0.96 -17.35 3.65
CA GLN A 254 1.31 -18.68 4.17
C GLN A 254 0.13 -19.65 3.98
N LEU A 255 0.40 -20.95 3.95
CA LEU A 255 -0.62 -22.00 3.86
C LEU A 255 -1.30 -22.23 5.22
N LYS A 256 -1.93 -21.17 5.77
CA LYS A 256 -2.61 -21.21 7.07
C LYS A 256 -4.11 -21.08 6.86
N THR A 257 -4.82 -22.16 7.11
CA THR A 257 -6.28 -22.21 7.02
C THR A 257 -6.93 -21.55 8.24
N SER A 258 -7.95 -20.72 8.01
CA SER A 258 -8.76 -20.07 9.06
C SER A 258 -9.51 -21.12 9.90
N PRO A 259 -9.88 -20.84 11.17
CA PRO A 259 -10.73 -21.74 11.96
C PRO A 259 -12.03 -22.10 11.25
N PHE A 260 -12.60 -21.13 10.53
CA PHE A 260 -13.77 -21.31 9.66
C PHE A 260 -13.42 -20.91 8.23
N TYR A 261 -13.58 -21.84 7.30
CA TYR A 261 -13.19 -21.64 5.91
C TYR A 261 -14.27 -22.14 4.95
N PHE A 262 -14.25 -21.58 3.73
CA PHE A 262 -15.14 -21.99 2.66
C PHE A 262 -14.62 -23.23 1.94
N GLU A 263 -15.53 -24.16 1.68
CA GLU A 263 -15.45 -25.08 0.55
C GLU A 263 -16.49 -24.65 -0.48
N LYS A 264 -16.04 -23.94 -1.53
CA LYS A 264 -16.91 -23.48 -2.61
C LYS A 264 -17.30 -24.62 -3.54
N ASN A 265 -18.48 -24.52 -4.16
CA ASN A 265 -18.89 -25.41 -5.23
C ASN A 265 -17.99 -25.22 -6.47
N ILE A 266 -17.31 -26.29 -6.87
CA ILE A 266 -16.31 -26.25 -7.94
C ILE A 266 -16.94 -25.92 -9.31
N TRP A 267 -18.14 -26.43 -9.58
CA TRP A 267 -18.78 -26.16 -10.86
C TRP A 267 -19.23 -24.71 -10.96
N LEU A 268 -19.84 -24.17 -9.90
CA LEU A 268 -20.20 -22.75 -9.83
C LEU A 268 -18.94 -21.86 -9.90
N ALA A 269 -17.82 -22.26 -9.27
CA ALA A 269 -16.56 -21.54 -9.39
C ALA A 269 -16.01 -21.49 -10.83
N LEU A 270 -16.25 -22.52 -11.66
CA LEU A 270 -15.93 -22.48 -13.09
C LEU A 270 -16.84 -21.48 -13.82
N GLU A 271 -18.15 -21.49 -13.54
CA GLU A 271 -19.13 -20.58 -14.15
C GLU A 271 -18.82 -19.11 -13.82
N GLU A 272 -18.62 -18.81 -12.54
CA GLU A 272 -18.25 -17.47 -12.06
C GLU A 272 -16.91 -16.97 -12.63
N SER A 273 -15.98 -17.89 -12.91
CA SER A 273 -14.66 -17.51 -13.45
C SER A 273 -14.74 -16.87 -14.84
N ILE A 274 -15.82 -17.12 -15.60
CA ILE A 274 -16.04 -16.49 -16.89
C ILE A 274 -16.11 -14.97 -16.73
N ASP A 275 -16.84 -14.49 -15.72
CA ASP A 275 -16.96 -13.06 -15.44
C ASP A 275 -15.67 -12.49 -14.85
N HIS A 276 -14.91 -13.26 -14.06
CA HIS A 276 -13.60 -12.80 -13.57
C HIS A 276 -12.57 -12.60 -14.69
N TRP A 277 -12.57 -13.46 -15.72
CA TRP A 277 -11.67 -13.33 -16.86
C TRP A 277 -12.12 -12.25 -17.85
N THR A 278 -13.42 -11.96 -17.94
CA THR A 278 -14.00 -11.06 -18.96
C THR A 278 -14.46 -9.72 -18.42
N GLY A 279 -14.54 -9.56 -17.08
CA GLY A 279 -15.06 -8.37 -16.40
C GLY A 279 -14.16 -7.14 -16.42
N THR A 280 -13.07 -7.17 -17.19
CA THR A 280 -12.23 -6.00 -17.45
C THR A 280 -12.44 -5.54 -18.89
N GLU A 281 -13.47 -4.72 -19.11
CA GLU A 281 -13.85 -4.16 -20.42
C GLU A 281 -12.81 -3.17 -21.01
N HIS A 282 -11.66 -2.97 -20.37
CA HIS A 282 -10.55 -2.27 -21.01
C HIS A 282 -10.02 -3.14 -22.13
N ALA A 283 -10.32 -2.72 -23.35
CA ALA A 283 -9.94 -3.35 -24.60
C ALA A 283 -8.42 -3.46 -24.76
N VAL A 284 -7.81 -4.41 -24.06
CA VAL A 284 -6.47 -4.88 -24.39
C VAL A 284 -6.61 -5.56 -25.74
N GLN A 285 -6.08 -4.90 -26.78
CA GLN A 285 -5.93 -5.51 -28.09
C GLN A 285 -4.96 -6.69 -27.95
N ASN A 286 -5.15 -7.73 -28.77
CA ASN A 286 -4.20 -8.84 -28.84
C ASN A 286 -2.79 -8.30 -29.13
N LEU A 287 -1.91 -8.41 -28.14
CA LEU A 287 -0.53 -7.92 -28.22
C LEU A 287 0.38 -8.99 -28.83
N PRO A 288 1.30 -8.62 -29.74
CA PRO A 288 2.30 -9.56 -30.22
C PRO A 288 3.10 -10.17 -29.04
N LEU A 289 3.06 -11.49 -28.93
CA LEU A 289 3.82 -12.26 -27.96
C LEU A 289 4.78 -13.20 -28.70
N THR A 290 6.07 -13.04 -28.45
CA THR A 290 7.14 -13.89 -29.01
C THR A 290 7.88 -14.63 -27.90
N GLU A 291 8.58 -15.71 -28.24
CA GLU A 291 9.46 -16.41 -27.32
C GLU A 291 10.92 -16.02 -27.58
N TRP A 292 11.69 -15.84 -26.49
CA TRP A 292 13.12 -15.56 -26.58
C TRP A 292 13.86 -16.63 -27.42
N PRO A 293 14.70 -16.26 -28.40
CA PRO A 293 15.28 -14.93 -28.62
C PRO A 293 14.59 -14.08 -29.68
N VAL A 294 13.38 -14.42 -30.12
CA VAL A 294 12.71 -13.69 -31.21
C VAL A 294 12.21 -12.34 -30.67
N PRO A 295 12.73 -11.20 -31.16
CA PRO A 295 12.29 -9.90 -30.67
C PRO A 295 10.83 -9.63 -31.08
N PRO A 296 10.08 -8.85 -30.29
CA PRO A 296 8.75 -8.43 -30.68
C PRO A 296 8.82 -7.39 -31.82
N PRO A 297 7.70 -7.13 -32.53
CA PRO A 297 7.64 -6.14 -33.61
C PRO A 297 8.10 -4.73 -33.18
N GLU A 298 8.51 -3.90 -34.14
CA GLU A 298 8.89 -2.50 -33.87
C GLU A 298 7.72 -1.65 -33.35
N THR A 299 6.49 -2.05 -33.66
CA THR A 299 5.26 -1.43 -33.13
C THR A 299 5.01 -1.75 -31.66
N GLY A 300 5.89 -2.51 -31.01
CA GLY A 300 5.75 -2.98 -29.64
C GLY A 300 5.23 -4.41 -29.53
N GLY A 301 5.36 -4.96 -28.32
CA GLY A 301 5.00 -6.34 -28.01
C GLY A 301 5.87 -6.92 -26.90
N ILE A 302 5.59 -8.16 -26.53
CA ILE A 302 6.22 -8.86 -25.42
C ILE A 302 7.04 -10.03 -25.96
N CYS A 303 8.28 -10.16 -25.49
CA CYS A 303 9.13 -11.33 -25.71
C CYS A 303 9.33 -12.05 -24.37
N LEU A 304 8.83 -13.28 -24.27
CA LEU A 304 8.86 -14.07 -23.05
C LEU A 304 10.13 -14.94 -22.98
N PHE A 305 10.85 -14.86 -21.86
CA PHE A 305 11.90 -15.79 -21.50
C PHE A 305 11.42 -16.71 -20.35
N PRO A 306 11.28 -18.03 -20.58
CA PRO A 306 10.74 -18.97 -19.61
C PRO A 306 11.79 -19.41 -18.59
N GLY A 307 12.24 -18.50 -17.75
CA GLY A 307 13.22 -18.77 -16.70
C GLY A 307 13.61 -17.54 -15.89
N PRO A 308 14.49 -17.70 -14.89
CA PRO A 308 14.95 -16.59 -14.07
C PRO A 308 15.93 -15.71 -14.86
N VAL A 309 15.99 -14.42 -14.51
CA VAL A 309 16.86 -13.42 -15.15
C VAL A 309 18.35 -13.82 -15.18
N ARG A 310 18.82 -14.61 -14.22
CA ARG A 310 20.19 -15.16 -14.23
C ARG A 310 20.48 -15.99 -15.48
N LEU A 311 19.56 -16.87 -15.88
CA LEU A 311 19.74 -17.69 -17.09
C LEU A 311 19.59 -16.85 -18.36
N LEU A 312 18.74 -15.82 -18.34
CA LEU A 312 18.66 -14.84 -19.43
C LEU A 312 20.01 -14.13 -19.61
N ALA A 313 20.63 -13.66 -18.53
CA ALA A 313 21.95 -13.02 -18.55
C ALA A 313 23.05 -13.92 -19.13
N GLU A 314 23.04 -15.21 -18.78
CA GLU A 314 23.96 -16.19 -19.35
C GLU A 314 23.76 -16.38 -20.86
N GLN A 315 22.51 -16.40 -21.34
CA GLN A 315 22.21 -16.54 -22.76
C GLN A 315 22.48 -15.25 -23.55
N TRP A 316 22.21 -14.10 -22.94
CA TRP A 316 22.43 -12.77 -23.52
C TRP A 316 23.89 -12.58 -23.92
N LYS A 317 24.84 -12.90 -23.01
CA LYS A 317 26.29 -12.82 -23.29
C LYS A 317 26.74 -13.68 -24.46
N ARG A 318 26.09 -14.83 -24.69
CA ARG A 318 26.43 -15.76 -25.79
C ARG A 318 25.85 -15.33 -27.13
N LYS A 319 24.74 -14.60 -27.11
CA LYS A 319 23.97 -14.18 -28.29
C LYS A 319 24.10 -12.69 -28.57
N GLN A 320 25.22 -12.07 -28.20
CA GLN A 320 25.50 -10.65 -28.49
C GLN A 320 25.66 -10.45 -30.00
N SER A 321 24.54 -10.53 -30.74
CA SER A 321 24.39 -10.01 -32.09
C SER A 321 23.90 -8.58 -31.95
N GLU A 322 24.54 -7.67 -32.69
CA GLU A 322 24.58 -6.21 -32.60
C GLU A 322 23.23 -5.44 -32.65
N SER A 323 22.07 -6.05 -32.37
CA SER A 323 20.78 -5.48 -32.78
C SER A 323 19.90 -4.85 -31.68
N PHE A 324 20.11 -5.10 -30.37
CA PHE A 324 19.21 -4.56 -29.34
C PHE A 324 19.90 -4.23 -28.00
N THR A 325 19.65 -3.01 -27.49
CA THR A 325 20.10 -2.54 -26.18
C THR A 325 18.88 -2.35 -25.26
N ILE A 326 18.96 -2.86 -24.03
CA ILE A 326 17.94 -2.63 -23.00
C ILE A 326 18.09 -1.19 -22.51
N ARG A 327 17.06 -0.36 -22.69
CA ARG A 327 17.09 1.09 -22.37
C ARG A 327 16.61 1.38 -20.96
N ALA A 328 15.88 0.46 -20.34
CA ALA A 328 15.45 0.54 -18.96
C ALA A 328 14.99 -0.80 -18.41
N ILE A 329 14.95 -0.87 -17.08
CA ILE A 329 14.38 -1.98 -16.32
C ILE A 329 13.13 -1.47 -15.60
N LEU A 330 12.05 -2.25 -15.68
CA LEU A 330 10.78 -2.02 -15.00
C LEU A 330 10.49 -3.22 -14.09
N ALA A 331 10.08 -3.01 -12.85
CA ALA A 331 9.68 -4.13 -12.00
C ALA A 331 8.52 -3.79 -11.06
N ALA A 332 7.61 -4.75 -10.92
CA ALA A 332 6.80 -4.92 -9.72
C ALA A 332 7.56 -5.88 -8.80
N LEU A 333 8.16 -5.38 -7.72
CA LEU A 333 9.05 -6.23 -6.91
C LEU A 333 8.23 -7.34 -6.23
N PRO A 334 8.56 -8.63 -6.42
CA PRO A 334 7.78 -9.71 -5.85
C PRO A 334 8.02 -9.82 -4.35
N ARG A 335 7.00 -9.53 -3.55
CA ARG A 335 7.02 -9.80 -2.11
C ARG A 335 7.08 -11.32 -1.87
N PRO A 336 7.87 -11.83 -0.91
CA PRO A 336 7.85 -13.25 -0.59
C PRO A 336 6.46 -13.72 -0.18
N ASN A 337 5.95 -14.73 -0.90
CA ASN A 337 4.65 -15.32 -0.67
C ASN A 337 4.75 -16.85 -0.75
N GLN A 338 4.86 -17.50 0.41
CA GLN A 338 4.95 -18.96 0.50
C GLN A 338 3.69 -19.62 -0.06
N ALA A 339 2.51 -19.12 0.30
CA ALA A 339 1.25 -19.70 -0.15
C ALA A 339 1.20 -19.72 -1.68
N TYR A 340 1.46 -18.57 -2.31
CA TYR A 340 1.37 -18.44 -3.76
C TYR A 340 2.42 -19.28 -4.48
N TRP A 341 3.67 -19.30 -4.03
CA TRP A 341 4.72 -20.08 -4.70
C TRP A 341 4.49 -21.58 -4.58
N THR A 342 4.10 -22.06 -3.40
CA THR A 342 3.79 -23.47 -3.18
C THR A 342 2.55 -23.89 -3.99
N LEU A 343 1.48 -23.09 -3.98
CA LEU A 343 0.29 -23.35 -4.79
C LEU A 343 0.60 -23.25 -6.30
N SER A 344 1.46 -22.33 -6.72
CA SER A 344 1.86 -22.23 -8.13
C SER A 344 2.57 -23.49 -8.62
N ALA A 345 3.43 -24.09 -7.79
CA ALA A 345 4.07 -25.37 -8.11
C ALA A 345 3.05 -26.52 -8.18
N LEU A 346 2.06 -26.55 -7.27
CA LEU A 346 0.96 -27.53 -7.29
C LEU A 346 0.11 -27.38 -8.57
N TRP A 347 -0.36 -26.17 -8.86
CA TRP A 347 -1.19 -25.86 -10.02
C TRP A 347 -0.47 -26.09 -11.34
N ALA A 348 0.82 -25.77 -11.41
CA ALA A 348 1.62 -26.03 -12.62
C ALA A 348 1.65 -27.53 -12.94
N GLY A 349 1.86 -28.38 -11.94
CA GLY A 349 1.82 -29.84 -12.12
C GLY A 349 0.43 -30.35 -12.50
N TRP A 350 -0.63 -29.72 -11.98
CA TRP A 350 -2.00 -30.06 -12.37
C TRP A 350 -2.29 -29.72 -13.84
N LEU A 351 -1.96 -28.51 -14.29
CA LEU A 351 -2.30 -28.02 -15.64
C LEU A 351 -1.40 -28.54 -16.75
N TRP A 352 -0.10 -28.75 -16.47
CA TRP A 352 0.90 -29.06 -17.51
C TRP A 352 1.80 -30.25 -17.17
N SER A 353 1.50 -31.01 -16.12
CA SER A 353 2.26 -32.18 -15.64
C SER A 353 3.63 -31.85 -14.99
N GLN A 354 4.34 -32.90 -14.59
CA GLN A 354 5.57 -32.84 -13.80
C GLN A 354 6.71 -32.04 -14.46
N GLU A 355 6.85 -32.11 -15.78
CA GLU A 355 7.93 -31.43 -16.51
C GLU A 355 7.86 -29.90 -16.33
N ALA A 356 6.63 -29.36 -16.29
CA ALA A 356 6.40 -27.93 -16.05
C ALA A 356 6.74 -27.51 -14.62
N THR A 357 6.51 -28.40 -13.64
CA THR A 357 6.84 -28.15 -12.23
C THR A 357 8.34 -28.16 -11.98
N ALA A 358 9.12 -28.95 -12.73
CA ALA A 358 10.54 -29.17 -12.47
C ALA A 358 11.37 -27.87 -12.38
N VAL A 359 11.05 -26.87 -13.19
CA VAL A 359 11.75 -25.57 -13.25
C VAL A 359 11.49 -24.71 -12.00
N PHE A 360 10.37 -24.93 -11.32
CA PHE A 360 9.92 -24.13 -10.18
C PHE A 360 9.91 -24.91 -8.86
N LYS A 361 10.18 -26.21 -8.89
CA LYS A 361 10.01 -27.14 -7.77
C LYS A 361 10.80 -26.79 -6.51
N SER A 362 11.95 -26.12 -6.63
CA SER A 362 12.78 -25.73 -5.48
C SER A 362 12.06 -24.85 -4.46
N VAL A 363 10.99 -24.15 -4.87
CA VAL A 363 10.19 -23.30 -3.97
C VAL A 363 9.40 -24.12 -2.93
N LEU A 364 9.10 -25.38 -3.23
CA LEU A 364 8.37 -26.27 -2.31
C LEU A 364 9.11 -26.49 -0.98
N ARG A 365 10.45 -26.47 -1.01
CA ARG A 365 11.29 -26.78 0.16
C ARG A 365 11.32 -25.70 1.23
N ARG A 366 10.88 -24.47 0.90
CA ARG A 366 11.18 -23.30 1.71
C ARG A 366 9.96 -22.79 2.45
N HIS A 367 10.03 -22.94 3.78
CA HIS A 367 8.95 -22.61 4.70
C HIS A 367 8.99 -21.20 5.27
N ARG A 368 10.18 -20.60 5.33
CA ARG A 368 10.39 -19.27 5.92
C ARG A 368 11.11 -18.38 4.93
N TYR A 369 10.48 -17.24 4.68
CA TYR A 369 11.01 -16.15 3.91
C TYR A 369 11.11 -14.95 4.83
N ASP A 370 12.30 -14.77 5.42
CA ASP A 370 12.63 -13.55 6.14
C ASP A 370 13.22 -12.51 5.16
N TRP A 371 13.34 -11.28 5.64
CA TRP A 371 13.85 -10.18 4.84
C TRP A 371 15.34 -10.34 4.52
N GLN A 372 16.10 -11.00 5.39
CA GLN A 372 17.51 -11.34 5.18
C GLN A 372 17.67 -12.23 3.94
N TRP A 373 16.94 -13.34 3.88
CA TRP A 373 16.94 -14.19 2.70
C TRP A 373 16.49 -13.43 1.46
N HIS A 374 15.42 -12.63 1.58
CA HIS A 374 14.88 -11.92 0.43
C HIS A 374 15.90 -10.92 -0.14
N SER A 375 16.64 -10.22 0.73
CA SER A 375 17.77 -9.37 0.35
C SER A 375 18.82 -10.15 -0.45
N ALA A 376 19.20 -11.34 -0.01
CA ALA A 376 20.16 -12.18 -0.74
C ALA A 376 19.63 -12.67 -2.10
N ALA A 377 18.34 -13.04 -2.17
CA ALA A 377 17.70 -13.45 -3.42
C ALA A 377 17.62 -12.30 -4.43
N LEU A 378 17.25 -11.10 -3.97
CA LEU A 378 17.22 -9.89 -4.79
C LEU A 378 18.62 -9.48 -5.24
N ALA A 379 19.62 -9.52 -4.35
CA ALA A 379 21.01 -9.17 -4.69
C ALA A 379 21.53 -10.04 -5.84
N SER A 380 21.29 -11.35 -5.80
CA SER A 380 21.68 -12.27 -6.89
C SER A 380 20.96 -11.97 -8.22
N ALA A 381 19.67 -11.61 -8.18
CA ALA A 381 18.92 -11.22 -9.36
C ALA A 381 19.42 -9.89 -9.92
N PHE A 382 19.69 -8.91 -9.06
CA PHE A 382 20.18 -7.58 -9.42
C PHE A 382 21.62 -7.63 -9.96
N GLU A 383 22.50 -8.46 -9.41
CA GLU A 383 23.83 -8.70 -9.99
C GLU A 383 23.72 -9.24 -11.42
N SER A 384 22.78 -10.15 -11.66
CA SER A 384 22.51 -10.67 -13.01
C SER A 384 21.98 -9.57 -13.95
N LEU A 385 21.15 -8.66 -13.43
CA LEU A 385 20.63 -7.50 -14.15
C LEU A 385 21.71 -6.49 -14.53
N ASN A 386 22.60 -6.14 -13.59
CA ASN A 386 23.70 -5.20 -13.84
C ASN A 386 24.59 -5.70 -15.01
N ASN A 387 24.71 -7.04 -15.18
CA ASN A 387 25.44 -7.65 -16.29
C ASN A 387 24.70 -7.64 -17.65
N LEU A 388 23.41 -7.27 -17.69
CA LEU A 388 22.57 -7.26 -18.90
C LEU A 388 22.46 -5.88 -19.56
N VAL A 389 22.70 -4.82 -18.81
CA VAL A 389 22.38 -3.45 -19.19
C VAL A 389 23.61 -2.56 -19.17
N ASP A 390 23.56 -1.46 -19.91
CA ASP A 390 24.64 -0.48 -19.94
C ASP A 390 24.62 0.38 -18.66
N THR A 391 25.76 1.03 -18.36
CA THR A 391 25.82 2.04 -17.30
C THR A 391 24.81 3.16 -17.55
N ASP A 392 24.33 3.78 -16.48
CA ASP A 392 23.29 4.82 -16.47
C ASP A 392 21.87 4.37 -16.86
N THR A 393 21.68 3.08 -17.18
CA THR A 393 20.34 2.51 -17.38
C THR A 393 19.48 2.72 -16.14
N GLN A 394 18.26 3.24 -16.34
CA GLN A 394 17.30 3.47 -15.26
C GLN A 394 16.58 2.17 -14.88
N PHE A 395 16.39 1.97 -13.59
CA PHE A 395 15.64 0.86 -13.02
C PHE A 395 14.51 1.40 -12.14
N TRP A 396 13.29 1.36 -12.67
CA TRP A 396 12.07 1.79 -12.00
C TRP A 396 11.34 0.62 -11.35
N VAL A 397 11.03 0.75 -10.07
CA VAL A 397 10.43 -0.31 -9.27
C VAL A 397 9.24 0.20 -8.48
N ASN A 398 8.14 -0.54 -8.57
CA ASN A 398 7.02 -0.42 -7.65
C ASN A 398 7.10 -1.53 -6.60
N ILE A 399 6.99 -1.16 -5.33
CA ILE A 399 6.92 -2.07 -4.18
C ILE A 399 5.53 -1.92 -3.59
N GLY A 400 4.63 -2.86 -3.93
CA GLY A 400 3.31 -2.96 -3.32
C GLY A 400 3.35 -3.77 -2.02
N GLU A 401 2.46 -3.45 -1.08
CA GLU A 401 2.48 -4.02 0.28
C GLU A 401 3.84 -3.78 0.97
N CYS A 402 4.34 -2.56 0.83
CA CYS A 402 5.65 -2.12 1.27
C CYS A 402 5.73 -2.06 2.80
N GLU A 403 6.42 -3.03 3.39
CA GLU A 403 6.79 -3.03 4.80
C GLU A 403 8.26 -2.59 4.97
N PRO A 404 8.67 -2.06 6.14
CA PRO A 404 10.04 -1.56 6.37
C PRO A 404 11.13 -2.60 6.04
N GLY A 405 10.89 -3.87 6.37
CA GLY A 405 11.82 -4.95 6.03
C GLY A 405 11.91 -5.27 4.54
N PHE A 406 10.80 -5.11 3.80
CA PHE A 406 10.77 -5.33 2.35
C PHE A 406 11.56 -4.25 1.62
N LEU A 407 11.30 -2.98 1.95
CA LEU A 407 12.04 -1.85 1.39
C LEU A 407 13.54 -1.96 1.70
N ALA A 408 13.90 -2.31 2.94
CA ALA A 408 15.29 -2.47 3.33
C ALA A 408 16.00 -3.61 2.58
N ALA A 409 15.32 -4.75 2.40
CA ALA A 409 15.86 -5.84 1.60
C ALA A 409 16.14 -5.41 0.15
N ALA A 410 15.23 -4.63 -0.45
CA ALA A 410 15.38 -4.11 -1.80
C ALA A 410 16.54 -3.10 -1.94
N LEU A 411 16.63 -2.13 -1.02
CA LEU A 411 17.69 -1.12 -1.03
C LEU A 411 19.08 -1.72 -0.80
N VAL A 412 19.21 -2.66 0.15
CA VAL A 412 20.48 -3.37 0.41
C VAL A 412 20.89 -4.23 -0.79
N ALA A 413 19.94 -4.93 -1.40
CA ALA A 413 20.19 -5.74 -2.58
C ALA A 413 20.67 -4.90 -3.78
N ALA A 414 20.03 -3.74 -4.00
CA ALA A 414 20.39 -2.82 -5.08
C ALA A 414 21.81 -2.26 -4.89
N GLU A 415 22.14 -1.81 -3.68
CA GLU A 415 23.47 -1.28 -3.39
C GLU A 415 24.56 -2.34 -3.62
N LEU A 416 24.37 -3.58 -3.15
CA LEU A 416 25.35 -4.65 -3.34
C LEU A 416 25.54 -5.04 -4.80
N ALA A 417 24.51 -4.83 -5.63
CA ALA A 417 24.53 -5.10 -7.05
C ALA A 417 24.98 -3.89 -7.90
N ASN A 418 25.53 -2.83 -7.29
CA ASN A 418 25.96 -1.58 -7.96
C ASN A 418 24.81 -0.86 -8.68
N PHE A 419 23.73 -0.64 -7.96
CA PHE A 419 22.66 0.27 -8.34
C PHE A 419 22.63 1.44 -7.36
N ASP A 420 22.83 2.65 -7.88
CA ASP A 420 22.74 3.87 -7.09
C ASP A 420 21.28 4.26 -6.88
N LEU A 421 20.91 4.61 -5.65
CA LEU A 421 19.59 5.16 -5.35
C LEU A 421 19.48 6.58 -5.89
N ASP A 422 18.61 6.75 -6.89
CA ASP A 422 18.35 8.04 -7.53
C ASP A 422 17.09 8.70 -6.94
N GLY A 423 16.05 7.91 -6.65
CA GLY A 423 14.78 8.39 -6.09
C GLY A 423 14.05 7.34 -5.26
N LEU A 424 13.35 7.77 -4.21
CA LEU A 424 12.52 6.93 -3.34
C LEU A 424 11.30 7.71 -2.88
N GLY A 425 10.13 7.40 -3.42
CA GLY A 425 8.82 7.87 -2.94
C GLY A 425 8.17 6.82 -2.05
N LEU A 426 7.63 7.23 -0.90
CA LEU A 426 6.96 6.33 0.05
C LEU A 426 5.61 6.91 0.47
N ARG A 427 4.55 6.12 0.28
CA ARG A 427 3.19 6.43 0.71
C ARG A 427 2.70 5.31 1.62
N GLU A 428 2.94 5.47 2.92
CA GLU A 428 2.83 4.41 3.93
C GLU A 428 1.38 3.97 4.17
N GLU A 429 0.41 4.89 4.11
CA GLU A 429 -1.01 4.61 4.37
C GLU A 429 -1.67 3.69 3.33
N VAL A 430 -1.06 3.56 2.14
CA VAL A 430 -1.47 2.62 1.09
C VAL A 430 -0.46 1.49 0.88
N ASP A 431 0.53 1.36 1.78
CA ASP A 431 1.61 0.38 1.71
C ASP A 431 2.33 0.37 0.34
N GLN A 432 2.70 1.53 -0.20
CA GLN A 432 3.39 1.62 -1.49
C GLN A 432 4.68 2.42 -1.44
N ALA A 433 5.71 1.89 -2.09
CA ALA A 433 6.92 2.64 -2.40
C ALA A 433 7.24 2.56 -3.89
N GLN A 434 7.72 3.67 -4.43
CA GLN A 434 8.26 3.77 -5.78
C GLN A 434 9.75 4.08 -5.66
N VAL A 435 10.58 3.32 -6.36
CA VAL A 435 12.04 3.45 -6.28
C VAL A 435 12.60 3.61 -7.68
N ARG A 436 13.53 4.54 -7.84
CA ARG A 436 14.34 4.67 -9.05
C ARG A 436 15.80 4.46 -8.68
N TRP A 437 16.41 3.49 -9.32
CA TRP A 437 17.85 3.30 -9.29
C TRP A 437 18.47 3.61 -10.64
N ARG A 438 19.76 3.90 -10.62
CA ARG A 438 20.59 4.05 -11.81
C ARG A 438 21.72 3.03 -11.74
N VAL A 439 21.92 2.30 -12.84
CA VAL A 439 23.00 1.31 -12.93
C VAL A 439 24.34 2.02 -12.89
N THR A 440 25.19 1.66 -11.94
CA THR A 440 26.56 2.16 -11.87
C THR A 440 27.57 1.09 -12.27
N GLY A 441 28.73 1.56 -12.74
CA GLY A 441 29.88 0.69 -12.96
C GLY A 441 30.35 0.06 -11.64
N ARG A 442 31.04 -1.08 -11.72
CA ARG A 442 31.56 -1.77 -10.52
C ARG A 442 32.40 -0.83 -9.68
N HIS A 443 31.98 -0.56 -8.46
CA HIS A 443 32.81 0.17 -7.50
C HIS A 443 34.05 -0.65 -7.15
N SER A 444 35.21 0.00 -7.08
CA SER A 444 36.46 -0.62 -6.63
C SER A 444 36.30 -1.18 -5.20
N SER A 445 36.85 -2.38 -4.98
CA SER A 445 36.84 -3.11 -3.71
C SER A 445 37.13 -2.23 -2.50
N ARG A 446 36.23 -2.27 -1.50
CA ARG A 446 36.36 -1.52 -0.24
C ARG A 446 37.33 -2.22 0.71
N GLU A 447 38.16 -1.44 1.41
CA GLU A 447 39.07 -1.93 2.45
C GLU A 447 38.30 -2.39 3.69
N THR A 448 38.62 -3.59 4.18
CA THR A 448 38.03 -4.16 5.40
C THR A 448 38.56 -3.41 6.63
N ARG A 449 37.65 -2.83 7.44
CA ARG A 449 37.96 -2.21 8.75
C ARG A 449 37.43 -3.06 9.90
N SER A 450 37.83 -2.75 11.13
CA SER A 450 37.36 -3.39 12.37
C SER A 450 35.83 -3.36 12.52
N GLU A 451 35.22 -4.47 12.96
CA GLU A 451 33.76 -4.63 13.10
C GLU A 451 33.13 -3.68 14.14
N THR A 452 33.80 -3.44 15.27
CA THR A 452 33.26 -2.60 16.36
C THR A 452 33.21 -1.12 15.98
N GLU A 453 34.27 -0.62 15.34
CA GLU A 453 34.30 0.76 14.82
C GLU A 453 33.27 0.97 13.69
N THR A 454 32.94 -0.10 12.98
CA THR A 454 31.97 -0.09 11.88
C THR A 454 30.55 0.12 12.39
N LEU A 455 30.15 -0.57 13.46
CA LEU A 455 28.79 -0.46 14.01
C LEU A 455 28.52 0.90 14.69
N GLU A 456 29.50 1.45 15.42
CA GLU A 456 29.35 2.76 16.06
C GLU A 456 29.19 3.89 15.04
N LYS A 457 30.00 3.87 13.97
CA LYS A 457 29.89 4.81 12.85
C LYS A 457 28.57 4.65 12.12
N LEU A 458 28.13 3.40 11.89
CA LEU A 458 26.84 3.13 11.27
C LEU A 458 25.69 3.69 12.11
N ARG A 459 25.70 3.45 13.42
CA ARG A 459 24.70 4.00 14.35
C ARG A 459 24.69 5.52 14.33
N ALA A 460 25.87 6.15 14.30
CA ALA A 460 25.98 7.61 14.22
C ALA A 460 25.40 8.14 12.91
N ALA A 461 25.71 7.51 11.78
CA ALA A 461 25.14 7.87 10.48
C ALA A 461 23.62 7.68 10.45
N CYS A 462 23.10 6.57 11.00
CA CYS A 462 21.66 6.38 11.16
C CYS A 462 21.00 7.52 11.95
N GLN A 463 21.64 7.93 13.05
CA GLN A 463 21.13 9.01 13.88
C GLN A 463 21.12 10.35 13.12
N VAL A 464 22.19 10.66 12.36
CA VAL A 464 22.28 11.89 11.56
C VAL A 464 21.17 11.95 10.51
N SER A 465 21.03 10.93 9.67
CA SER A 465 19.99 10.90 8.64
C SER A 465 18.57 10.96 9.22
N ALA A 466 18.36 10.31 10.37
CA ALA A 466 17.08 10.37 11.08
C ALA A 466 16.77 11.76 11.65
N VAL A 467 17.77 12.44 12.21
CA VAL A 467 17.63 13.83 12.70
C VAL A 467 17.33 14.76 11.54
N GLU A 468 18.14 14.74 10.48
CA GLU A 468 17.96 15.59 9.29
C GLU A 468 16.57 15.42 8.66
N HIS A 469 16.07 14.18 8.59
CA HIS A 469 14.73 13.93 8.08
C HIS A 469 13.63 14.54 8.95
N LEU A 470 13.70 14.37 10.29
CA LEU A 470 12.72 14.94 11.21
C LEU A 470 12.76 16.47 11.24
N GLU A 471 13.97 17.06 11.13
CA GLU A 471 14.13 18.52 11.01
C GLU A 471 13.52 19.05 9.73
N SER A 472 13.73 18.36 8.60
CA SER A 472 13.14 18.74 7.31
C SER A 472 11.62 18.55 7.28
N ARG A 473 11.10 17.54 7.99
CA ARG A 473 9.67 17.21 8.05
C ARG A 473 8.91 18.17 8.97
N MET A 474 9.54 18.65 10.05
CA MET A 474 8.95 19.51 11.09
C MET A 474 7.73 18.91 11.82
N GLU A 475 7.56 17.59 11.76
CA GLU A 475 6.55 16.81 12.51
C GLU A 475 7.07 15.37 12.73
N PRO A 476 6.51 14.61 13.71
CA PRO A 476 6.93 13.24 13.99
C PRO A 476 6.78 12.30 12.80
N ALA A 477 7.59 11.25 12.77
CA ALA A 477 7.52 10.19 11.77
C ALA A 477 7.24 8.83 12.40
N SER A 478 6.59 7.94 11.66
CA SER A 478 6.48 6.52 12.00
C SER A 478 7.86 5.83 11.98
N PHE A 479 7.93 4.59 12.49
CA PHE A 479 9.15 3.79 12.36
C PHE A 479 9.49 3.56 10.89
N GLY A 480 8.49 3.24 10.05
CA GLY A 480 8.67 2.95 8.63
C GLY A 480 9.28 4.12 7.86
N GLN A 481 8.71 5.32 8.03
CA GLN A 481 9.23 6.55 7.43
C GLN A 481 10.64 6.87 7.91
N LEU A 482 10.89 6.84 9.22
CA LEU A 482 12.20 7.17 9.78
C LEU A 482 13.29 6.16 9.34
N PHE A 483 12.92 4.88 9.29
CA PHE A 483 13.81 3.82 8.82
C PHE A 483 14.09 3.94 7.32
N ALA A 484 13.09 4.25 6.49
CA ALA A 484 13.28 4.54 5.07
C ALA A 484 14.21 5.73 4.84
N ALA A 485 14.05 6.82 5.61
CA ALA A 485 14.90 8.00 5.55
C ALA A 485 16.35 7.70 5.93
N THR A 486 16.53 6.88 6.98
CA THR A 486 17.84 6.43 7.43
C THR A 486 18.53 5.60 6.34
N LEU A 487 17.83 4.64 5.74
CA LEU A 487 18.39 3.82 4.66
C LEU A 487 18.72 4.65 3.41
N ALA A 488 17.83 5.57 3.02
CA ALA A 488 18.07 6.45 1.87
C ALA A 488 19.28 7.38 2.10
N GLY A 489 19.45 7.92 3.32
CA GLY A 489 20.62 8.73 3.69
C GLY A 489 21.92 7.93 3.63
N LEU A 490 21.94 6.73 4.20
CA LEU A 490 23.11 5.85 4.20
C LEU A 490 23.54 5.38 2.79
N VAL A 491 22.60 5.26 1.86
CA VAL A 491 22.89 4.90 0.47
C VAL A 491 23.38 6.11 -0.34
N LYS A 492 22.90 7.32 -0.03
CA LYS A 492 23.31 8.57 -0.72
C LYS A 492 24.71 9.05 -0.33
N ASP A 493 25.09 8.96 0.94
CA ASP A 493 26.40 9.40 1.42
C ASP A 493 27.48 8.32 1.20
N TRP A 494 27.85 8.15 -0.07
CA TRP A 494 28.78 7.11 -0.55
C TRP A 494 30.16 7.14 0.14
N ASP A 495 30.62 8.33 0.55
CA ASP A 495 31.91 8.53 1.20
C ASP A 495 31.93 8.10 2.68
N PHE A 496 30.77 7.87 3.29
CA PHE A 496 30.66 7.57 4.73
C PHE A 496 30.11 6.17 5.01
N GLN A 497 30.37 5.18 4.16
CA GLN A 497 30.06 3.80 4.51
C GLN A 497 31.19 3.19 5.35
N PRO A 498 30.93 2.81 6.62
CA PRO A 498 31.84 1.91 7.32
C PRO A 498 31.87 0.56 6.59
N ALA A 499 32.88 -0.28 6.83
CA ALA A 499 33.06 -1.56 6.13
C ALA A 499 31.92 -2.54 6.51
N LEU A 500 30.77 -2.43 5.85
CA LEU A 500 29.64 -3.31 6.06
C LEU A 500 29.96 -4.71 5.52
N PRO A 501 29.39 -5.77 6.11
CA PRO A 501 29.53 -7.12 5.57
C PRO A 501 29.18 -7.17 4.09
N ALA A 502 29.97 -7.90 3.30
CA ALA A 502 29.68 -8.11 1.87
C ALA A 502 28.45 -9.02 1.69
N ALA A 503 28.12 -9.85 2.68
CA ALA A 503 26.98 -10.74 2.64
C ALA A 503 25.66 -9.96 2.85
N PRO A 504 24.67 -10.08 1.93
CA PRO A 504 23.40 -9.33 2.01
C PRO A 504 22.64 -9.51 3.33
N MET A 505 22.62 -10.73 3.86
CA MET A 505 21.90 -11.08 5.08
C MET A 505 22.50 -10.40 6.32
N GLU A 506 23.82 -10.42 6.43
CA GLU A 506 24.57 -9.81 7.54
C GLU A 506 24.47 -8.29 7.47
N LYS A 507 24.64 -7.71 6.27
CA LYS A 507 24.50 -6.26 6.05
C LYS A 507 23.14 -5.73 6.48
N LEU A 508 22.05 -6.39 6.05
CA LEU A 508 20.69 -6.01 6.46
C LEU A 508 20.51 -6.09 7.99
N SER A 509 21.02 -7.17 8.60
CA SER A 509 20.90 -7.37 10.05
C SER A 509 21.67 -6.31 10.85
N SER A 510 22.90 -5.97 10.42
CA SER A 510 23.70 -4.90 11.03
C SER A 510 23.04 -3.52 10.89
N LEU A 511 22.45 -3.23 9.72
CA LEU A 511 21.72 -1.98 9.48
C LEU A 511 20.49 -1.85 10.38
N GLN A 512 19.68 -2.90 10.47
CA GLN A 512 18.52 -2.94 11.35
C GLN A 512 18.92 -2.77 12.82
N ALA A 513 19.99 -3.45 13.26
CA ALA A 513 20.50 -3.33 14.61
C ALA A 513 20.98 -1.89 14.90
N ALA A 514 21.73 -1.27 13.99
CA ALA A 514 22.23 0.09 14.15
C ALA A 514 21.10 1.13 14.17
N ALA A 515 20.12 1.03 13.27
CA ALA A 515 18.95 1.91 13.26
C ALA A 515 18.14 1.78 14.55
N ASN A 516 17.86 0.55 15.00
CA ASN A 516 17.17 0.32 16.27
C ASN A 516 17.94 0.89 17.47
N GLN A 517 19.27 0.77 17.50
CA GLN A 517 20.08 1.38 18.56
C GLN A 517 20.08 2.92 18.49
N ALA A 518 20.11 3.49 17.29
CA ALA A 518 20.04 4.93 17.08
C ALA A 518 18.70 5.49 17.57
N PHE A 519 17.58 4.89 17.15
CA PHE A 519 16.23 5.36 17.49
C PHE A 519 15.89 5.20 18.98
N ASN A 520 16.56 4.28 19.68
CA ASN A 520 16.43 4.10 21.12
C ASN A 520 17.28 5.09 21.95
N ASN A 521 18.06 5.97 21.31
CA ASN A 521 18.80 7.01 22.01
C ASN A 521 17.86 8.09 22.57
N ARG A 522 17.41 7.91 23.82
CA ARG A 522 16.48 8.81 24.53
C ARG A 522 17.00 10.23 24.74
N ARG A 523 18.29 10.49 24.52
CA ARG A 523 18.83 11.84 24.55
C ARG A 523 18.48 12.61 23.28
N VAL A 524 18.33 11.91 22.16
CA VAL A 524 18.09 12.49 20.83
C VAL A 524 16.64 12.34 20.41
N PHE A 525 16.07 11.15 20.61
CA PHE A 525 14.71 10.83 20.21
C PHE A 525 13.78 10.67 21.40
N GLU A 526 12.63 11.34 21.29
CA GLU A 526 11.43 11.07 22.07
C GLU A 526 10.50 10.15 21.27
N ARG A 527 9.80 9.26 21.97
CA ARG A 527 8.86 8.32 21.38
C ARG A 527 7.44 8.59 21.88
N LEU A 528 6.52 8.87 20.97
CA LEU A 528 5.15 9.30 21.23
C LEU A 528 4.16 8.18 20.87
N GLY A 529 3.09 8.01 21.66
CA GLY A 529 2.00 7.07 21.34
C GLY A 529 2.36 5.57 21.37
N ALA A 530 3.55 5.21 21.84
CA ALA A 530 4.00 3.83 21.87
C ALA A 530 3.44 3.06 23.08
N THR A 531 3.16 1.77 22.88
CA THR A 531 3.04 0.81 24.00
C THR A 531 4.43 0.24 24.32
N GLU A 532 4.68 -0.14 25.58
CA GLU A 532 5.99 -0.70 26.00
C GLU A 532 6.40 -1.98 25.23
N LYS A 533 5.48 -2.62 24.50
CA LYS A 533 5.63 -3.99 23.98
C LYS A 533 6.13 -4.11 22.53
N SER A 534 6.12 -3.06 21.72
CA SER A 534 6.61 -3.13 20.32
C SER A 534 7.38 -1.88 19.98
N ALA A 535 8.58 -2.02 19.39
CA ALA A 535 9.40 -0.90 18.91
C ALA A 535 8.86 -0.27 17.62
N GLU A 536 7.92 -0.90 16.93
CA GLU A 536 7.37 -0.44 15.64
C GLU A 536 6.08 0.38 15.80
N THR A 537 5.57 0.51 17.03
CA THR A 537 4.33 1.27 17.32
C THR A 537 4.61 2.70 17.78
N GLY A 538 3.85 3.69 17.31
CA GLY A 538 4.01 5.09 17.71
C GLY A 538 4.91 5.90 16.77
N GLN A 539 5.35 7.06 17.24
CA GLN A 539 6.06 8.06 16.43
C GLN A 539 7.34 8.54 17.10
N TRP A 540 8.31 8.97 16.30
CA TRP A 540 9.60 9.47 16.73
C TRP A 540 9.70 10.97 16.49
N TRP A 541 10.20 11.67 17.51
CA TRP A 541 10.45 13.10 17.44
C TRP A 541 11.76 13.48 18.14
N LEU A 542 12.25 14.68 17.90
CA LEU A 542 13.49 15.18 18.50
C LEU A 542 13.26 15.74 19.91
N THR A 543 14.19 15.46 20.83
CA THR A 543 14.20 16.09 22.16
C THR A 543 14.58 17.58 22.07
N SER A 544 14.26 18.36 23.11
CA SER A 544 14.39 19.82 23.16
C SER A 544 15.82 20.39 23.10
N GLY A 545 16.84 19.58 22.82
CA GLY A 545 18.23 20.01 22.67
C GLY A 545 19.01 19.28 21.57
N SER A 546 18.33 18.48 20.74
CA SER A 546 18.96 17.70 19.66
C SER A 546 18.69 18.24 18.27
N ARG A 547 18.11 19.45 18.18
CA ARG A 547 17.99 20.16 16.91
C ARG A 547 19.34 20.77 16.53
N THR A 548 19.78 20.43 15.34
CA THR A 548 21.00 20.89 14.70
C THR A 548 20.73 21.98 13.67
N PHE A 549 19.52 22.01 13.09
CA PHE A 549 19.13 22.96 12.06
C PHE A 549 18.28 24.11 12.62
N SER A 550 18.54 25.32 12.12
CA SER A 550 17.66 26.48 12.26
C SER A 550 17.05 26.73 10.88
N PRO A 551 15.71 26.73 10.72
CA PRO A 551 15.08 26.85 9.41
C PRO A 551 15.60 28.07 8.65
N SER A 552 16.17 27.86 7.46
CA SER A 552 16.74 28.93 6.64
C SER A 552 15.68 29.76 5.91
N GLU A 553 14.49 29.20 5.72
CA GLU A 553 13.37 29.81 4.99
C GLU A 553 12.10 29.92 5.84
N GLU A 554 11.25 30.92 5.55
CA GLU A 554 10.00 31.14 6.29
C GLU A 554 9.03 29.96 6.19
N ASP A 555 8.99 29.27 5.04
CA ASP A 555 8.08 28.14 4.78
C ASP A 555 8.57 26.82 5.40
N GLU A 556 9.89 26.61 5.54
CA GLU A 556 10.48 25.44 6.20
C GLU A 556 10.23 25.41 7.71
N SER A 557 9.67 26.47 8.27
CA SER A 557 9.29 26.53 9.69
C SER A 557 7.94 25.86 10.00
N TYR A 558 7.17 25.47 8.98
CA TYR A 558 5.90 24.77 9.11
C TYR A 558 6.06 23.26 9.03
N SER A 559 5.22 22.51 9.76
CA SER A 559 5.12 21.05 9.61
C SER A 559 4.80 20.66 8.16
N LEU A 560 5.18 19.44 7.77
CA LEU A 560 4.82 18.90 6.45
C LEU A 560 3.30 18.97 6.21
N SER A 561 2.49 18.60 7.20
CA SER A 561 1.03 18.69 7.12
C SER A 561 0.50 20.11 6.89
N ASP A 562 1.16 21.14 7.44
CA ASP A 562 0.83 22.54 7.19
C ASP A 562 1.22 22.99 5.79
N ARG A 563 2.42 22.61 5.32
CA ARG A 563 2.86 22.89 3.95
C ARG A 563 1.95 22.22 2.91
N VAL A 564 1.51 20.98 3.16
CA VAL A 564 0.56 20.25 2.31
C VAL A 564 -0.78 20.99 2.24
N GLU A 565 -1.32 21.44 3.36
CA GLU A 565 -2.55 22.25 3.38
C GLU A 565 -2.40 23.51 2.51
N MET A 566 -1.28 24.23 2.65
CA MET A 566 -1.00 25.42 1.84
C MET A 566 -0.88 25.09 0.35
N SER A 567 -0.30 23.95 -0.01
CA SER A 567 -0.20 23.47 -1.41
C SER A 567 -1.58 23.19 -2.01
N VAL A 568 -2.41 22.41 -1.31
CA VAL A 568 -3.76 22.07 -1.80
C VAL A 568 -4.61 23.32 -2.01
N VAL A 569 -4.54 24.29 -1.09
CA VAL A 569 -5.24 25.58 -1.24
C VAL A 569 -4.72 26.37 -2.44
N ARG A 570 -3.40 26.38 -2.66
CA ARG A 570 -2.80 27.01 -3.86
C ARG A 570 -3.27 26.34 -5.15
N SER A 571 -3.35 25.01 -5.20
CA SER A 571 -3.88 24.29 -6.37
C SER A 571 -5.35 24.62 -6.63
N LEU A 572 -6.20 24.69 -5.60
CA LEU A 572 -7.62 25.08 -5.74
C LEU A 572 -7.80 26.51 -6.29
N ILE A 573 -6.90 27.43 -5.95
CA ILE A 573 -6.92 28.81 -6.45
C ILE A 573 -6.41 28.88 -7.89
N ARG A 574 -5.33 28.16 -8.21
CA ARG A 574 -4.68 28.22 -9.54
C ARG A 574 -5.46 27.48 -10.62
N SER A 575 -6.06 26.34 -10.27
CA SER A 575 -6.70 25.41 -11.21
C SER A 575 -8.12 25.06 -10.77
N PRO A 576 -9.07 26.02 -10.79
CA PRO A 576 -10.46 25.74 -10.46
C PRO A 576 -11.05 24.73 -11.46
N GLY A 577 -11.68 23.67 -10.93
CA GLY A 577 -12.24 22.58 -11.73
C GLY A 577 -11.33 21.36 -11.91
N GLY A 578 -10.16 21.33 -11.27
CA GLY A 578 -9.30 20.14 -11.25
C GLY A 578 -9.93 18.95 -10.53
N SER A 579 -9.59 17.72 -10.95
CA SER A 579 -10.01 16.50 -10.25
C SER A 579 -9.18 16.24 -8.98
N PHE A 580 -9.65 15.36 -8.11
CA PHE A 580 -8.89 14.94 -6.93
C PHE A 580 -7.53 14.34 -7.35
N GLU A 581 -7.53 13.47 -8.36
CA GLU A 581 -6.32 12.78 -8.85
C GLU A 581 -5.30 13.77 -9.41
N GLN A 582 -5.76 14.84 -10.07
CA GLN A 582 -4.88 15.90 -10.56
C GLN A 582 -4.25 16.69 -9.41
N ILE A 583 -5.05 17.08 -8.41
CA ILE A 583 -4.57 17.80 -7.23
C ILE A 583 -3.60 16.93 -6.41
N ASP A 584 -3.91 15.65 -6.23
CA ASP A 584 -3.06 14.69 -5.51
C ASP A 584 -1.71 14.51 -6.23
N LEU A 585 -1.72 14.34 -7.56
CA LEU A 585 -0.49 14.27 -8.36
C LEU A 585 0.34 15.55 -8.31
N GLU A 586 -0.29 16.73 -8.40
CA GLU A 586 0.40 18.02 -8.23
C GLU A 586 1.04 18.14 -6.84
N THR A 587 0.33 17.72 -5.80
CA THR A 587 0.81 17.77 -4.41
C THR A 587 1.98 16.80 -4.21
N CYS A 588 1.91 15.57 -4.73
CA CYS A 588 3.02 14.61 -4.71
C CYS A 588 4.23 15.05 -5.55
N ARG A 589 4.03 15.93 -6.55
CA ARG A 589 5.13 16.55 -7.31
C ARG A 589 5.82 17.68 -6.55
N GLU A 590 5.08 18.39 -5.70
CA GLU A 590 5.65 19.43 -4.83
C GLU A 590 6.37 18.84 -3.62
N PHE A 591 5.80 17.81 -2.98
CA PHE A 591 6.41 17.10 -1.85
C PHE A 591 6.87 15.72 -2.29
N ASP A 592 8.12 15.66 -2.75
CA ASP A 592 8.67 14.46 -3.36
C ASP A 592 9.36 13.53 -2.35
N GLY A 593 9.71 12.34 -2.85
CA GLY A 593 10.41 11.33 -2.08
C GLY A 593 9.70 10.91 -0.79
N LEU A 594 10.41 11.00 0.35
CA LEU A 594 9.87 10.64 1.67
C LEU A 594 8.99 11.74 2.30
N PHE A 595 8.79 12.85 1.60
CA PHE A 595 7.82 13.87 1.99
C PHE A 595 6.48 13.71 1.25
N THR A 596 6.32 12.65 0.46
CA THR A 596 5.07 12.30 -0.21
C THR A 596 3.90 12.39 0.78
N PRO A 597 2.84 13.16 0.45
CA PRO A 597 1.76 13.43 1.38
C PRO A 597 0.82 12.24 1.51
N ASN A 598 0.28 12.07 2.72
CA ASN A 598 -0.82 11.14 2.98
C ASN A 598 -2.03 11.52 2.12
N ARG A 599 -2.61 10.55 1.41
CA ARG A 599 -3.79 10.71 0.54
C ARG A 599 -4.99 11.28 1.26
N ASP A 600 -5.22 10.79 2.47
CA ASP A 600 -6.33 11.23 3.30
C ASP A 600 -6.10 12.67 3.78
N LEU A 601 -4.85 13.09 4.03
CA LEU A 601 -4.56 14.50 4.34
C LEU A 601 -4.93 15.42 3.16
N VAL A 602 -4.57 15.04 1.93
CA VAL A 602 -4.92 15.80 0.72
C VAL A 602 -6.45 15.89 0.59
N LEU A 603 -7.15 14.78 0.80
CA LEU A 603 -8.61 14.72 0.76
C LEU A 603 -9.27 15.55 1.88
N GLU A 604 -8.75 15.52 3.10
CA GLU A 604 -9.24 16.34 4.22
C GLU A 604 -9.01 17.83 3.97
N CYS A 605 -7.88 18.21 3.36
CA CYS A 605 -7.67 19.58 2.91
C CYS A 605 -8.69 19.96 1.84
N LEU A 606 -8.85 19.12 0.82
CA LEU A 606 -9.78 19.36 -0.28
C LEU A 606 -11.23 19.50 0.18
N THR A 607 -11.68 18.62 1.07
CA THR A 607 -13.05 18.66 1.65
C THR A 607 -13.23 19.81 2.65
N SER A 608 -12.16 20.33 3.25
CA SER A 608 -12.22 21.48 4.14
C SER A 608 -12.37 22.80 3.37
N TYR A 609 -11.62 22.98 2.28
CA TYR A 609 -11.57 24.22 1.49
C TYR A 609 -12.48 24.23 0.27
N GLY A 610 -12.71 23.06 -0.33
CA GLY A 610 -13.39 22.91 -1.61
C GLY A 610 -14.83 22.42 -1.49
N LEU A 611 -15.49 22.46 -2.65
CA LEU A 611 -16.77 21.79 -2.90
C LEU A 611 -16.80 21.22 -4.32
N PRO A 612 -17.57 20.15 -4.57
CA PRO A 612 -17.81 19.62 -5.91
C PRO A 612 -18.28 20.71 -6.89
N ALA A 613 -17.51 20.94 -7.94
CA ALA A 613 -17.84 21.88 -9.00
C ALA A 613 -18.94 21.35 -9.94
N ASP A 614 -19.15 20.03 -9.96
CA ASP A 614 -20.17 19.32 -10.73
C ASP A 614 -21.01 18.38 -9.83
N PRO A 615 -22.19 17.93 -10.29
CA PRO A 615 -23.02 16.97 -9.56
C PRO A 615 -22.39 15.58 -9.42
N THR A 616 -21.41 15.26 -10.28
CA THR A 616 -20.69 13.98 -10.28
C THR A 616 -19.60 13.90 -9.23
N GLY A 617 -19.18 15.03 -8.64
CA GLY A 617 -18.09 15.07 -7.66
C GLY A 617 -16.70 14.96 -8.26
N SER A 618 -16.57 15.06 -9.58
CA SER A 618 -15.33 14.81 -10.32
C SER A 618 -14.39 16.01 -10.35
N ALA A 619 -14.92 17.22 -10.23
CA ALA A 619 -14.15 18.46 -10.25
C ALA A 619 -14.33 19.23 -8.93
N TRP A 620 -13.30 19.96 -8.51
CA TRP A 620 -13.31 20.72 -7.27
C TRP A 620 -13.12 22.22 -7.52
N LYS A 621 -13.81 23.03 -6.73
CA LYS A 621 -13.61 24.49 -6.68
C LYS A 621 -13.58 24.99 -5.25
N LEU A 622 -12.93 26.13 -5.05
CA LEU A 622 -12.89 26.82 -3.76
C LEU A 622 -14.32 27.25 -3.34
N ARG A 623 -14.63 27.10 -2.05
CA ARG A 623 -15.84 27.65 -1.44
C ARG A 623 -15.86 29.18 -1.51
N SER A 624 -17.04 29.77 -1.68
CA SER A 624 -17.21 31.23 -1.72
C SER A 624 -16.79 31.92 -0.43
N GLU A 625 -17.00 31.25 0.71
CA GLU A 625 -16.60 31.70 2.04
C GLU A 625 -15.08 31.68 2.23
N GLU A 626 -14.36 30.93 1.38
CA GLU A 626 -12.92 30.76 1.43
C GLU A 626 -12.18 31.69 0.47
N ASP A 627 -12.90 32.53 -0.27
CA ASP A 627 -12.30 33.63 -1.01
C ASP A 627 -11.46 34.51 -0.06
N PRO A 628 -10.23 34.91 -0.45
CA PRO A 628 -9.34 35.68 0.41
C PRO A 628 -9.93 37.00 0.93
N ALA A 629 -10.83 37.65 0.21
CA ALA A 629 -11.48 38.87 0.69
C ALA A 629 -12.56 38.54 1.74
N SER A 630 -13.41 37.55 1.46
CA SER A 630 -14.44 37.06 2.40
C SER A 630 -13.81 36.59 3.72
N ARG A 631 -12.77 35.76 3.64
CA ARG A 631 -12.12 35.20 4.84
C ARG A 631 -11.41 36.28 5.67
N ARG A 632 -10.83 37.31 5.05
CA ARG A 632 -10.28 38.48 5.77
C ARG A 632 -11.36 39.27 6.51
N ALA A 633 -12.53 39.45 5.89
CA ALA A 633 -13.66 40.11 6.52
C ALA A 633 -14.19 39.30 7.73
N ASP A 634 -14.30 37.98 7.60
CA ASP A 634 -14.69 37.08 8.69
C ASP A 634 -13.73 37.17 9.87
N LEU A 635 -12.42 37.10 9.64
CA LEU A 635 -11.42 37.19 10.69
C LEU A 635 -11.51 38.53 11.45
N LYS A 636 -11.70 39.63 10.73
CA LYS A 636 -11.90 40.96 11.33
C LYS A 636 -13.17 41.00 12.18
N SER A 637 -14.27 40.43 11.67
CA SER A 637 -15.54 40.33 12.40
C SER A 637 -15.39 39.55 13.70
N ILE A 638 -14.77 38.37 13.65
CA ILE A 638 -14.52 37.52 14.81
C ILE A 638 -13.59 38.19 15.82
N SER A 639 -12.52 38.86 15.37
CA SER A 639 -11.63 39.64 16.24
C SER A 639 -12.40 40.74 16.99
N ASN A 640 -13.29 41.45 16.32
CA ASN A 640 -14.14 42.47 16.95
C ASN A 640 -15.11 41.87 17.98
N LEU A 641 -15.70 40.69 17.71
CA LEU A 641 -16.58 40.00 18.66
C LEU A 641 -15.81 39.56 19.91
N VAL A 642 -14.59 39.02 19.76
CA VAL A 642 -13.73 38.69 20.91
C VAL A 642 -13.42 39.94 21.74
N ARG A 643 -13.17 41.10 21.11
CA ARG A 643 -12.97 42.36 21.86
C ARG A 643 -14.22 42.79 22.61
N MET A 644 -15.38 42.69 21.98
CA MET A 644 -16.67 43.01 22.58
C MET A 644 -16.95 42.13 23.81
N ILE A 645 -16.75 40.81 23.69
CA ILE A 645 -16.95 39.87 24.81
C ILE A 645 -16.02 40.22 25.97
N GLY A 646 -14.74 40.48 25.72
CA GLY A 646 -13.77 40.88 26.75
C GLY A 646 -14.17 42.17 27.48
N GLY A 647 -14.62 43.19 26.73
CA GLY A 647 -15.09 44.45 27.30
C GLY A 647 -16.35 44.27 28.18
N ASN A 648 -17.29 43.43 27.76
CA ASN A 648 -18.50 43.14 28.55
C ASN A 648 -18.19 42.40 29.86
N LEU A 649 -17.11 41.62 29.88
CA LEU A 649 -16.59 40.96 31.10
C LEU A 649 -15.76 41.90 31.98
N SER A 650 -15.72 43.21 31.68
CA SER A 650 -14.92 44.20 32.40
C SER A 650 -13.41 43.88 32.43
N LEU A 651 -12.90 43.26 31.36
CA LEU A 651 -11.48 42.98 31.16
C LEU A 651 -10.83 44.08 30.32
N GLU A 652 -9.53 44.29 30.52
CA GLU A 652 -8.72 45.13 29.65
C GLU A 652 -8.39 44.33 28.37
N VAL A 653 -8.67 44.92 27.19
CA VAL A 653 -8.52 44.27 25.89
C VAL A 653 -7.46 45.00 25.07
N ASN A 654 -6.34 44.32 24.79
CA ASN A 654 -5.21 44.89 24.06
C ASN A 654 -4.89 44.08 22.79
N GLU A 655 -4.56 44.77 21.71
CA GLU A 655 -3.91 44.15 20.55
C GLU A 655 -2.43 43.95 20.83
N VAL A 656 -1.87 42.86 20.34
CA VAL A 656 -0.44 42.54 20.51
C VAL A 656 0.20 42.39 19.14
N GLU A 657 1.26 43.14 18.87
CA GLU A 657 2.07 42.93 17.67
C GLU A 657 2.83 41.61 17.75
N TYR A 658 2.87 40.87 16.65
CA TYR A 658 3.54 39.57 16.60
C TYR A 658 4.49 39.51 15.39
N PRO A 659 5.79 39.75 15.58
CA PRO A 659 6.75 39.83 14.48
C PRO A 659 7.12 38.47 13.86
N ASP A 660 6.95 37.35 14.57
CA ASP A 660 7.55 36.06 14.18
C ASP A 660 6.61 35.07 13.42
N VAL A 661 5.36 35.43 13.13
CA VAL A 661 4.36 34.50 12.53
C VAL A 661 4.05 34.82 11.05
N GLY A 662 4.79 35.76 10.45
CA GLY A 662 4.34 36.45 9.23
C GLY A 662 3.18 37.40 9.58
N GLU A 663 2.91 38.43 8.77
CA GLU A 663 1.84 39.40 9.07
C GLU A 663 0.50 38.67 9.27
N PRO A 664 0.01 38.52 10.52
CA PRO A 664 -1.23 37.80 10.73
C PRO A 664 -2.34 38.66 10.14
N ALA A 665 -3.30 38.02 9.47
CA ALA A 665 -4.42 38.75 8.85
C ALA A 665 -5.18 39.62 9.86
N GLN A 666 -5.12 39.29 11.16
CA GLN A 666 -5.54 40.13 12.28
C GLN A 666 -4.55 40.00 13.45
N PRO A 667 -4.22 41.08 14.17
CA PRO A 667 -3.35 41.00 15.34
C PRO A 667 -4.01 40.17 16.46
N PRO A 668 -3.22 39.37 17.21
CA PRO A 668 -3.71 38.69 18.41
C PRO A 668 -4.36 39.64 19.41
N VAL A 669 -5.40 39.16 20.11
CA VAL A 669 -6.12 39.93 21.13
C VAL A 669 -5.84 39.33 22.50
N GLN A 670 -5.44 40.17 23.46
CA GLN A 670 -5.13 39.78 24.82
C GLN A 670 -6.16 40.36 25.80
N TRP A 671 -6.73 39.51 26.64
CA TRP A 671 -7.57 39.92 27.76
C TRP A 671 -6.76 39.92 29.05
N ARG A 672 -6.84 40.99 29.83
CA ARG A 672 -6.20 41.12 31.16
C ARG A 672 -7.24 41.44 32.22
N ASP A 673 -7.02 40.89 33.41
CA ASP A 673 -7.83 41.26 34.58
C ASP A 673 -7.46 42.66 35.09
N GLN A 674 -8.20 43.13 36.09
CA GLN A 674 -7.99 44.45 36.71
C GLN A 674 -6.62 44.61 37.39
N HIS A 675 -5.87 43.50 37.57
CA HIS A 675 -4.51 43.47 38.11
C HIS A 675 -3.45 43.36 37.01
N GLY A 676 -3.84 43.48 35.74
CA GLY A 676 -2.95 43.39 34.58
C GLY A 676 -2.50 41.96 34.24
N LYS A 677 -3.05 40.92 34.90
CA LYS A 677 -2.72 39.53 34.65
C LYS A 677 -3.46 39.05 33.40
N ILE A 678 -2.72 38.41 32.50
CA ILE A 678 -3.28 37.85 31.27
C ILE A 678 -4.28 36.74 31.62
N VAL A 679 -5.51 36.86 31.13
CA VAL A 679 -6.55 35.84 31.26
C VAL A 679 -6.50 34.91 30.04
N TYR A 680 -6.65 35.47 28.83
CA TYR A 680 -6.55 34.75 27.57
C TYR A 680 -5.81 35.56 26.50
N THR A 681 -5.16 34.88 25.57
CA THR A 681 -4.62 35.45 24.32
C THR A 681 -5.21 34.70 23.14
N PHE A 682 -5.93 35.39 22.27
CA PHE A 682 -6.65 34.85 21.12
C PHE A 682 -5.85 35.06 19.83
N PHE A 683 -5.69 33.98 19.08
CA PHE A 683 -5.02 33.93 17.78
C PHE A 683 -6.03 33.53 16.72
N PHE A 684 -6.17 34.34 15.68
CA PHE A 684 -7.18 34.13 14.64
C PHE A 684 -6.55 33.54 13.39
N LEU A 685 -6.94 32.32 13.02
CA LEU A 685 -6.39 31.61 11.87
C LEU A 685 -7.49 31.33 10.83
N ALA A 686 -7.20 31.53 9.55
CA ALA A 686 -8.07 31.12 8.43
C ALA A 686 -7.95 29.63 8.09
N SER A 687 -6.83 29.02 8.49
CA SER A 687 -6.39 27.67 8.17
C SER A 687 -6.12 26.86 9.43
N THR A 688 -5.75 25.59 9.26
CA THR A 688 -5.22 24.77 10.35
C THR A 688 -3.69 24.85 10.48
N THR A 689 -3.05 25.77 9.76
CA THR A 689 -1.59 25.93 9.73
C THR A 689 -1.07 26.60 11.00
N CYS A 690 -1.04 25.86 12.12
CA CYS A 690 -0.70 26.38 13.44
C CYS A 690 0.62 25.85 14.01
N SER A 691 1.35 24.97 13.31
CA SER A 691 2.58 24.34 13.82
C SER A 691 3.63 25.38 14.25
N LYS A 692 3.91 26.37 13.41
CA LYS A 692 4.83 27.49 13.69
C LYS A 692 4.42 28.29 14.94
N LEU A 693 3.13 28.64 15.03
CA LEU A 693 2.57 29.37 16.17
C LEU A 693 2.76 28.58 17.49
N VAL A 694 2.41 27.30 17.47
CA VAL A 694 2.52 26.41 18.65
C VAL A 694 3.99 26.17 19.03
N ALA A 695 4.89 26.02 18.06
CA ALA A 695 6.31 25.81 18.28
C ALA A 695 7.00 27.03 18.92
N SER A 696 6.74 28.23 18.42
CA SER A 696 7.33 29.49 18.95
C SER A 696 7.05 29.72 20.44
N ARG A 697 5.92 29.21 20.95
CA ARG A 697 5.52 29.32 22.36
C ARG A 697 5.90 28.11 23.22
N SER A 698 6.44 27.08 22.60
CA SER A 698 6.95 25.89 23.29
C SER A 698 8.44 26.05 23.64
N SER A 699 9.20 26.80 22.83
CA SER A 699 10.65 27.02 22.98
C SER A 699 11.06 28.22 23.84
N ALA A 700 10.12 29.02 24.34
CA ALA A 700 10.41 30.26 25.08
C ALA A 700 11.03 29.98 26.47
N SER A 701 12.35 29.78 26.48
CA SER A 701 13.25 29.96 27.62
C SER A 701 14.08 31.24 27.49
N SER A 702 13.74 32.13 26.54
CA SER A 702 14.43 33.41 26.34
C SER A 702 14.00 34.45 27.37
N ARG A 703 15.00 35.08 27.99
CA ARG A 703 14.92 35.96 29.17
C ARG A 703 14.21 37.31 28.93
N ASP A 704 13.67 37.56 27.73
CA ASP A 704 13.11 38.86 27.33
C ASP A 704 11.58 38.90 27.26
N PHE A 705 10.89 37.77 27.48
CA PHE A 705 9.44 37.76 27.72
C PHE A 705 9.14 37.39 29.17
N SER A 706 8.43 38.28 29.87
CA SER A 706 8.12 38.23 31.30
C SER A 706 7.62 36.84 31.77
N PRO A 707 8.05 36.34 32.94
CA PRO A 707 7.75 35.00 33.47
C PRO A 707 6.33 34.86 34.03
N LEU A 708 5.31 35.35 33.31
CA LEU A 708 3.90 35.33 33.70
C LEU A 708 3.04 34.32 32.89
N ILE A 709 3.66 33.53 32.00
CA ILE A 709 2.99 32.54 31.13
C ILE A 709 3.14 31.12 31.70
N ASP A 710 2.79 30.94 32.98
CA ASP A 710 2.91 29.64 33.68
C ASP A 710 1.56 29.03 34.10
N SER A 711 0.45 29.44 33.46
CA SER A 711 -0.86 28.82 33.69
C SER A 711 -1.31 28.02 32.46
N PRO A 712 -1.68 26.73 32.61
CA PRO A 712 -2.15 25.92 31.49
C PRO A 712 -3.41 26.54 30.86
N LYS A 713 -3.47 26.52 29.52
CA LYS A 713 -4.65 26.88 28.68
C LYS A 713 -5.03 28.36 28.56
N ARG A 714 -4.09 29.31 28.66
CA ARG A 714 -4.36 30.75 28.41
C ARG A 714 -4.25 31.19 26.94
N ASN A 715 -3.71 30.35 26.07
CA ASN A 715 -3.66 30.66 24.64
C ASN A 715 -4.83 29.99 23.93
N VAL A 716 -5.49 30.72 23.03
CA VAL A 716 -6.70 30.29 22.34
C VAL A 716 -6.51 30.47 20.83
N ILE A 717 -6.61 29.37 20.07
CA ILE A 717 -6.64 29.39 18.62
C ILE A 717 -8.09 29.46 18.17
N VAL A 718 -8.43 30.42 17.34
CA VAL A 718 -9.79 30.67 16.84
C VAL A 718 -9.81 30.36 15.35
N ILE A 719 -10.61 29.36 14.95
CA ILE A 719 -10.68 28.84 13.56
C ILE A 719 -12.12 28.79 13.02
N PRO A 720 -12.32 28.80 11.69
CA PRO A 720 -13.60 28.48 11.08
C PRO A 720 -14.09 27.07 11.46
N GLY A 721 -15.41 26.90 11.57
CA GLY A 721 -15.99 25.57 11.83
C GLY A 721 -15.65 24.53 10.76
N SER A 722 -15.52 24.96 9.50
CA SER A 722 -15.09 24.13 8.36
C SER A 722 -13.70 23.50 8.52
N ARG A 723 -12.87 24.03 9.42
CA ARG A 723 -11.52 23.52 9.75
C ARG A 723 -11.49 22.49 10.87
N SER A 724 -12.62 22.25 11.54
CA SER A 724 -12.72 21.33 12.69
C SER A 724 -12.20 19.93 12.35
N ARG A 725 -12.68 19.36 11.24
CA ARG A 725 -12.32 18.01 10.79
C ARG A 725 -10.84 17.91 10.43
N LEU A 726 -10.33 18.84 9.61
CA LEU A 726 -8.92 18.87 9.20
C LEU A 726 -7.98 19.06 10.40
N MET A 727 -8.33 19.93 11.35
CA MET A 727 -7.53 20.13 12.57
C MET A 727 -7.51 18.83 13.39
N LEU A 728 -8.65 18.16 13.55
CA LEU A 728 -8.71 16.89 14.28
C LEU A 728 -7.85 15.82 13.61
N PHE A 729 -7.94 15.68 12.28
CA PHE A 729 -7.11 14.77 11.50
C PHE A 729 -5.61 15.04 11.72
N LYS A 730 -5.17 16.31 11.61
CA LYS A 730 -3.77 16.69 11.87
C LYS A 730 -3.32 16.35 13.29
N LEU A 731 -4.19 16.49 14.29
CA LEU A 731 -3.85 16.15 15.68
C LEU A 731 -3.86 14.64 15.94
N GLU A 732 -4.58 13.85 15.15
CA GLU A 732 -4.51 12.38 15.22
C GLU A 732 -3.21 11.87 14.58
N GLU A 733 -2.79 12.48 13.48
CA GLU A 733 -1.56 12.14 12.75
C GLU A 733 -0.28 12.75 13.37
N ASP A 734 -0.33 13.91 14.03
CA ASP A 734 0.83 14.51 14.71
C ASP A 734 0.63 14.50 16.24
N LEU A 735 1.17 13.48 16.89
CA LEU A 735 1.09 13.34 18.34
C LEU A 735 1.92 14.40 19.10
N HIS A 736 2.93 15.00 18.46
CA HIS A 736 3.71 16.08 19.06
C HIS A 736 2.88 17.37 19.12
N LEU A 737 2.25 17.74 18.00
CA LEU A 737 1.32 18.86 17.92
C LEU A 737 0.13 18.64 18.86
N LYS A 738 -0.46 17.44 18.88
CA LYS A 738 -1.55 17.08 19.80
C LYS A 738 -1.19 17.34 21.26
N ARG A 739 -0.01 16.87 21.69
CA ARG A 739 0.47 17.10 23.06
C ARG A 739 0.69 18.58 23.35
N ALA A 740 1.27 19.32 22.41
CA ALA A 740 1.51 20.75 22.56
C ALA A 740 0.19 21.52 22.70
N ILE A 741 -0.82 21.19 21.89
CA ILE A 741 -2.15 21.81 21.96
C ILE A 741 -2.86 21.45 23.28
N ILE A 742 -3.01 20.17 23.62
CA ILE A 742 -3.76 19.73 24.81
C ILE A 742 -3.21 20.35 26.11
N SER A 743 -1.89 20.55 26.19
CA SER A 743 -1.23 21.06 27.39
C SER A 743 -1.34 22.58 27.57
N ARG A 744 -1.37 23.36 26.49
CA ARG A 744 -1.19 24.83 26.56
C ARG A 744 -2.22 25.67 25.80
N TRP A 745 -3.04 25.04 24.96
CA TRP A 745 -3.92 25.74 24.03
C TRP A 745 -5.38 25.29 24.17
N LEU A 746 -6.29 26.22 23.84
CA LEU A 746 -7.69 25.96 23.58
C LEU A 746 -7.98 26.22 22.10
N ILE A 747 -8.95 25.51 21.54
CA ILE A 747 -9.40 25.73 20.17
C ILE A 747 -10.87 26.15 20.22
N LEU A 748 -11.18 27.30 19.63
CA LEU A 748 -12.55 27.83 19.51
C LEU A 748 -12.94 27.94 18.04
N LYS A 749 -14.17 27.53 17.74
CA LYS A 749 -14.77 27.72 16.42
C LYS A 749 -15.50 29.06 16.34
N PHE A 750 -15.53 29.67 15.17
CA PHE A 750 -16.22 30.96 14.94
C PHE A 750 -17.67 30.97 15.42
N ARG A 751 -18.40 29.87 15.21
CA ARG A 751 -19.81 29.72 15.63
C ARG A 751 -20.02 29.86 17.14
N LEU A 752 -19.05 29.40 17.95
CA LEU A 752 -19.10 29.55 19.39
C LEU A 752 -18.81 31.00 19.81
N VAL A 753 -17.88 31.69 19.14
CA VAL A 753 -17.62 33.11 19.38
C VAL A 753 -18.87 33.96 19.10
N HIS A 754 -19.55 33.71 17.98
CA HIS A 754 -20.83 34.36 17.67
C HIS A 754 -21.87 34.11 18.77
N ARG A 755 -22.07 32.84 19.16
CA ARG A 755 -23.04 32.48 20.21
C ARG A 755 -22.71 33.12 21.56
N LEU A 756 -21.43 33.20 21.91
CA LEU A 756 -21.01 33.92 23.11
C LEU A 756 -21.41 35.38 22.98
N ALA A 757 -21.03 36.07 21.90
CA ALA A 757 -21.38 37.49 21.73
C ALA A 757 -22.89 37.78 21.81
N ASP A 758 -23.75 36.85 21.36
CA ASP A 758 -25.20 36.99 21.42
C ASP A 758 -25.79 36.85 22.85
N ASN A 759 -25.12 36.10 23.74
CA ASN A 759 -25.64 35.72 25.07
C ASN A 759 -24.79 36.27 26.23
N LEU A 760 -24.68 37.58 26.41
CA LEU A 760 -23.74 38.26 27.35
C LEU A 760 -23.95 38.02 28.87
N GLY A 761 -24.72 37.03 29.30
CA GLY A 761 -25.10 36.79 30.71
C GLY A 761 -24.15 35.91 31.53
N TYR A 762 -22.98 35.54 31.02
CA TYR A 762 -22.05 34.62 31.68
C TYR A 762 -20.89 35.34 32.38
N ASP A 763 -20.33 34.71 33.42
CA ASP A 763 -19.18 35.22 34.17
C ASP A 763 -17.84 34.57 33.75
N LEU A 764 -16.72 35.15 34.20
CA LEU A 764 -15.37 34.64 33.94
C LEU A 764 -15.16 33.19 34.41
N SER A 765 -15.89 32.74 35.43
CA SER A 765 -15.76 31.39 36.00
C SER A 765 -16.45 30.33 35.13
N GLN A 766 -17.45 30.73 34.35
CA GLN A 766 -18.19 29.88 33.42
C GLN A 766 -17.49 29.76 32.06
N LEU A 767 -16.64 30.72 31.69
CA LEU A 767 -16.03 30.84 30.37
C LEU A 767 -15.29 29.58 29.91
N GLN A 768 -14.53 28.95 30.80
CA GLN A 768 -13.82 27.71 30.48
C GLN A 768 -14.77 26.56 30.15
N LYS A 769 -15.88 26.42 30.89
CA LYS A 769 -16.90 25.41 30.61
C LYS A 769 -17.61 25.69 29.28
N LEU A 770 -17.82 26.95 28.95
CA LEU A 770 -18.45 27.37 27.70
C LEU A 770 -17.55 27.06 26.49
N PHE A 771 -16.23 27.20 26.64
CA PHE A 771 -15.25 26.85 25.61
C PHE A 771 -15.24 25.35 25.29
N ASP A 772 -15.54 24.49 26.26
CA ASP A 772 -15.59 23.04 26.07
C ASP A 772 -16.88 22.54 25.37
N LEU A 773 -17.85 23.41 25.05
CA LEU A 773 -19.14 23.02 24.46
C LEU A 773 -19.09 22.74 22.96
N ASP A 774 -18.04 23.18 22.28
CA ASP A 774 -17.86 23.00 20.84
C ASP A 774 -16.53 22.33 20.49
N PRO A 775 -16.31 21.08 20.93
CA PRO A 775 -15.05 20.40 20.68
C PRO A 775 -14.83 20.15 19.18
N LEU A 776 -13.57 19.93 18.81
CA LEU A 776 -13.23 19.40 17.50
C LEU A 776 -13.91 18.04 17.29
N ALA A 777 -14.55 17.89 16.14
CA ALA A 777 -15.28 16.68 15.79
C ALA A 777 -15.36 16.51 14.26
N TYR A 778 -15.45 15.25 13.82
CA TYR A 778 -15.70 14.85 12.43
C TYR A 778 -17.11 15.22 11.94
N GLN A 779 -18.09 15.22 12.86
CA GLN A 779 -19.43 15.73 12.67
C GLN A 779 -19.70 16.76 13.75
N ASP A 780 -20.18 17.93 13.34
CA ASP A 780 -20.38 19.03 14.26
C ASP A 780 -21.48 18.68 15.29
N PRO A 781 -21.18 18.73 16.60
CA PRO A 781 -22.20 18.49 17.62
C PRO A 781 -23.26 19.58 17.58
N GLN A 782 -24.49 19.23 17.92
CA GLN A 782 -25.53 20.21 18.19
C GLN A 782 -25.15 20.96 19.47
N LEU A 783 -24.91 22.26 19.34
CA LEU A 783 -24.54 23.07 20.49
C LEU A 783 -25.75 23.21 21.43
N PRO A 784 -25.59 22.93 22.74
CA PRO A 784 -26.70 22.99 23.70
C PRO A 784 -27.34 24.38 23.75
N LEU A 785 -28.67 24.40 23.92
CA LEU A 785 -29.44 25.63 24.13
C LEU A 785 -29.16 26.14 25.55
N PHE A 786 -28.85 27.43 25.67
CA PHE A 786 -28.66 28.11 26.95
C PHE A 786 -29.96 28.74 27.44
#